data_AF-A0A0F2QTZ3-F1
#
_entry.id   AF-A0A0F2QTZ3-F1
#
_cell.length_a   1.000
_cell.length_b   1.000
_cell.length_c   1.000
_cell.angle_alpha   90.00
_cell.angle_beta   90.00
_cell.angle_gamma   90.00
#
_symmetry.space_group_name_H-M   'P 1'
#
loop_
_entity.id
_entity.type
_entity.pdbx_description
1 polymer ?
#
loop_
_entity_poly.entity_id
_entity_poly.type
_entity_poly.pdbx_seq_one_letter_code
_entity_poly.pdbx_strand_id
1 'polypeptide(L)'
;MSSIDLSSSTTIQPAQKTPTDDAWRIVITEVIHLLGLFLTHARHAKGARATHVLFDQLVKRLDMLAKMPGHDGGMILRRIGSTAGGGPGKPDYFFLFGDLAFSCRDALVRNAKNANRISYLSGALEQACGYFQEQGIHAIYMQLPGRSEKAIDQLRLSLNIVARFRQAVESNASITFHYFGRAMTVPLIFDASARPDPNLTLVAGLNSLSSVNMRELIKQADAFRILSPRPQQTAPAVNSYNQIFSVRSLRSQLIQPLIEINNLPWMLLDSDRVTDRGNESTPVAQLPQNGQALENNGCSDPAERPIVLEDVVQPDIVAHFLRSCLDTKDAKAYAAIDALRQYDYTSTGTGGLGKHFSSVSLLLHALDKHDSGALPRERLVAYLHNLLERIPETVLNCLTVQRRALKIEKQGRTVLVGMLHPSLADLLLLVKQAAALRHKMTVARAHTFNTGLNPTILGKFVRLNAPDALRLENCLASLLTERGDCDRNVLATHIDLLAEDGDGIFAMLWCYLRLAQQESDRCAFMDGLLLISEHLPTLQASLGLLLCDVFQFPIDVAPSDRNAFRIASQMLRTMHKESLYIRSTPEEVLAVRKSLNPTLVKFASERMDIDAIRTLSKFDALRQALFIGMVDHAPAAEGQDVASLFHMQREGLILMVLAGGNAAHRVLREALAYYGDFRSEIYQDPRCAHYLPDCMAQLRVVLRGMIRLGRTQDIALLKKVEQFGSQWMALDAVPGFARSVKKTMQWVAPAIRAIQVRCHD
;
A
#
# COMPACT_ATOMS: atom_id res chain seq x y z
N MET A 1 -59.46 46.77 -19.74
CA MET A 1 -58.81 47.37 -18.55
C MET A 1 -57.68 46.45 -18.13
N SER A 2 -56.46 46.82 -18.53
CA SER A 2 -55.27 47.02 -17.66
C SER A 2 -54.70 45.72 -17.06
N SER A 3 -53.70 45.08 -17.69
CA SER A 3 -52.25 45.35 -17.59
C SER A 3 -51.64 44.91 -16.25
N ILE A 4 -50.72 43.93 -16.29
CA ILE A 4 -49.34 44.03 -15.79
C ILE A 4 -48.51 42.89 -16.42
N ASP A 5 -47.39 43.31 -16.99
CA ASP A 5 -46.35 42.51 -17.66
C ASP A 5 -45.55 41.62 -16.70
N LEU A 6 -45.23 40.42 -17.17
CA LEU A 6 -44.20 39.54 -16.64
C LEU A 6 -42.94 39.68 -17.51
N SER A 7 -41.99 40.50 -17.08
CA SER A 7 -40.62 40.44 -17.58
C SER A 7 -39.61 40.75 -16.47
N SER A 8 -38.87 39.72 -16.05
CA SER A 8 -37.50 39.87 -15.57
C SER A 8 -36.78 38.53 -15.68
N SER A 9 -35.96 38.44 -16.72
CA SER A 9 -35.02 37.38 -17.04
C SER A 9 -34.14 37.03 -15.83
N THR A 10 -34.22 35.79 -15.35
CA THR A 10 -33.17 35.22 -14.50
C THR A 10 -32.56 34.06 -15.26
N THR A 11 -31.43 34.34 -15.91
CA THR A 11 -30.60 33.37 -16.61
C THR A 11 -30.23 32.24 -15.64
N ILE A 12 -30.74 31.04 -15.90
CA ILE A 12 -30.36 29.80 -15.22
C ILE A 12 -28.88 29.56 -15.56
N GLN A 13 -27.99 29.75 -14.57
CA GLN A 13 -26.61 29.29 -14.68
C GLN A 13 -26.59 27.76 -14.60
N PRO A 14 -25.83 27.07 -15.48
CA PRO A 14 -25.65 25.64 -15.36
C PRO A 14 -24.86 25.29 -14.10
N ALA A 15 -25.16 24.11 -13.53
CA ALA A 15 -24.45 23.55 -12.38
C ALA A 15 -22.93 23.58 -12.61
N GLN A 16 -22.21 24.23 -11.69
CA GLN A 16 -20.76 24.32 -11.72
C GLN A 16 -20.17 22.92 -11.52
N LYS A 17 -19.43 22.44 -12.54
CA LYS A 17 -18.53 21.28 -12.47
C LYS A 17 -17.61 21.42 -11.26
N THR A 18 -17.49 20.38 -10.43
CA THR A 18 -16.50 20.30 -9.34
C THR A 18 -15.11 19.99 -9.89
N PRO A 19 -14.09 20.82 -9.57
CA PRO A 19 -12.67 20.51 -9.68
C PRO A 19 -12.08 20.45 -8.25
N THR A 20 -12.10 19.30 -7.58
CA THR A 20 -11.84 19.24 -6.12
C THR A 20 -10.38 19.11 -5.72
N ASP A 21 -9.51 18.49 -6.53
CA ASP A 21 -8.09 18.29 -6.14
C ASP A 21 -7.25 19.57 -6.16
N ASP A 22 -7.56 20.51 -7.05
CA ASP A 22 -6.82 21.77 -7.14
C ASP A 22 -7.20 22.74 -6.01
N ALA A 23 -8.44 22.68 -5.49
CA ALA A 23 -8.89 23.58 -4.43
C ALA A 23 -8.11 23.36 -3.12
N TRP A 24 -7.88 22.10 -2.72
CA TRP A 24 -7.12 21.79 -1.52
C TRP A 24 -5.63 22.08 -1.68
N ARG A 25 -5.06 21.87 -2.87
CA ARG A 25 -3.68 22.26 -3.18
C ARG A 25 -3.46 23.78 -3.07
N ILE A 26 -4.46 24.58 -3.46
CA ILE A 26 -4.43 26.04 -3.25
C ILE A 26 -4.38 26.36 -1.75
N VAL A 27 -5.23 25.74 -0.93
CA VAL A 27 -5.24 25.98 0.52
C VAL A 27 -3.92 25.55 1.17
N ILE A 28 -3.36 24.40 0.79
CA ILE A 28 -2.05 23.94 1.26
C ILE A 28 -0.97 24.97 0.88
N THR A 29 -0.98 25.42 -0.38
CA THR A 29 -0.05 26.44 -0.87
C THR A 29 -0.14 27.74 -0.08
N GLU A 30 -1.36 28.21 0.21
CA GLU A 30 -1.58 29.40 1.03
C GLU A 30 -1.08 29.22 2.46
N VAL A 31 -1.29 28.05 3.08
CA VAL A 31 -0.76 27.72 4.41
C VAL A 31 0.77 27.77 4.42
N ILE A 32 1.42 27.16 3.43
CA ILE A 32 2.88 27.17 3.30
C ILE A 32 3.41 28.60 3.12
N HIS A 33 2.74 29.39 2.29
CA HIS A 33 3.11 30.78 2.07
C HIS A 33 2.96 31.62 3.33
N LEU A 34 1.82 31.53 4.03
CA LEU A 34 1.57 32.21 5.30
C LEU A 34 2.57 31.77 6.39
N LEU A 35 2.95 30.48 6.41
CA LEU A 35 3.97 29.96 7.30
C LEU A 35 5.35 30.59 7.02
N GLY A 36 5.76 30.63 5.75
CA GLY A 36 7.02 31.27 5.34
C GLY A 36 7.06 32.77 5.66
N LEU A 37 5.96 33.48 5.37
CA LEU A 37 5.81 34.90 5.72
C LEU A 37 5.86 35.11 7.23
N PHE A 38 5.15 34.29 8.01
CA PHE A 38 5.15 34.40 9.46
C PHE A 38 6.56 34.24 10.03
N LEU A 39 7.30 33.20 9.61
CA LEU A 39 8.66 32.95 10.09
C LEU A 39 9.62 34.09 9.76
N THR A 40 9.45 34.72 8.60
CA THR A 40 10.28 35.85 8.17
C THR A 40 9.93 37.14 8.91
N HIS A 41 8.65 37.48 9.01
CA HIS A 41 8.22 38.72 9.68
C HIS A 41 8.41 38.66 11.20
N ALA A 42 8.19 37.51 11.82
CA ALA A 42 8.40 37.34 13.26
C ALA A 42 9.88 37.48 13.64
N ARG A 43 10.82 37.11 12.76
CA ARG A 43 12.27 37.31 12.96
C ARG A 43 12.62 38.78 13.23
N HIS A 44 12.07 39.71 12.44
CA HIS A 44 12.50 41.12 12.45
C HIS A 44 11.77 42.03 13.45
N ALA A 45 10.85 41.48 14.26
CA ALA A 45 10.19 42.13 15.42
C ALA A 45 9.50 43.50 15.22
N LYS A 46 9.57 44.15 14.05
CA LYS A 46 9.03 45.50 13.79
C LYS A 46 7.52 45.58 13.55
N GLY A 47 6.77 44.48 13.76
CA GLY A 47 5.33 44.47 13.52
C GLY A 47 4.60 43.38 14.27
N ALA A 48 4.50 43.48 15.60
CA ALA A 48 3.69 42.56 16.42
C ALA A 48 2.23 42.45 15.92
N ARG A 49 1.69 43.55 15.38
CA ARG A 49 0.36 43.59 14.75
C ARG A 49 0.31 42.83 13.42
N ALA A 50 1.34 42.92 12.59
CA ALA A 50 1.42 42.19 11.32
C ALA A 50 1.56 40.68 11.53
N THR A 51 2.39 40.26 12.50
CA THR A 51 2.54 38.84 12.86
C THR A 51 1.25 38.26 13.44
N HIS A 52 0.47 39.05 14.20
CA HIS A 52 -0.83 38.62 14.70
C HIS A 52 -1.82 38.37 13.56
N VAL A 53 -1.92 39.31 12.61
CA VAL A 53 -2.82 39.18 11.45
C VAL A 53 -2.43 37.99 10.58
N LEU A 54 -1.13 37.79 10.31
CA LEU A 54 -0.64 36.63 9.57
C LEU A 54 -0.97 35.31 10.27
N PHE A 55 -0.83 35.27 11.59
CA PHE A 55 -1.16 34.08 12.36
C PHE A 55 -2.67 33.80 12.35
N ASP A 56 -3.52 34.82 12.49
CA ASP A 56 -4.97 34.63 12.42
C ASP A 56 -5.41 34.14 11.03
N GLN A 57 -4.76 34.62 9.96
CA GLN A 57 -4.96 34.11 8.60
C GLN A 57 -4.49 32.66 8.47
N LEU A 58 -3.33 32.31 9.04
CA LEU A 58 -2.82 30.95 9.06
C LEU A 58 -3.79 30.00 9.77
N VAL A 59 -4.30 30.38 10.95
CA VAL A 59 -5.27 29.57 11.70
C VAL A 59 -6.56 29.36 10.91
N LYS A 60 -7.07 30.40 10.23
CA LYS A 60 -8.25 30.27 9.35
C LYS A 60 -8.01 29.26 8.22
N ARG A 61 -6.82 29.25 7.62
CA ARG A 61 -6.48 28.28 6.56
C ARG A 61 -6.22 26.88 7.10
N LEU A 62 -5.64 26.76 8.29
CA LEU A 62 -5.51 25.47 8.98
C LEU A 62 -6.89 24.88 9.37
N ASP A 63 -7.86 25.70 9.79
CA ASP A 63 -9.25 25.24 10.02
C ASP A 63 -9.95 24.84 8.71
N MET A 64 -9.58 25.44 7.57
CA MET A 64 -10.02 24.97 6.27
C MET A 64 -9.39 23.61 5.92
N LEU A 65 -8.07 23.45 6.07
CA LEU A 65 -7.40 22.16 5.85
C LEU A 65 -7.91 21.06 6.78
N ALA A 66 -8.29 21.38 8.01
CA ALA A 66 -8.89 20.45 8.96
C ALA A 66 -10.26 19.89 8.52
N LYS A 67 -10.85 20.44 7.44
CA LYS A 67 -12.10 19.96 6.83
C LYS A 67 -11.85 19.07 5.61
N MET A 68 -10.59 18.89 5.20
CA MET A 68 -10.26 18.02 4.09
C MET A 68 -10.48 16.55 4.50
N PRO A 69 -11.21 15.76 3.71
CA PRO A 69 -11.42 14.35 4.03
C PRO A 69 -10.10 13.55 3.94
N GLY A 70 -9.98 12.46 4.69
CA GLY A 70 -8.85 11.52 4.59
C GLY A 70 -7.53 11.94 5.27
N HIS A 71 -7.44 13.08 5.97
CA HIS A 71 -6.20 13.47 6.65
C HIS A 71 -6.06 12.87 8.06
N ASP A 72 -4.83 12.58 8.48
CA ASP A 72 -4.47 12.17 9.85
C ASP A 72 -4.20 13.36 10.80
N GLY A 73 -4.32 14.59 10.28
CA GLY A 73 -4.08 15.83 11.02
C GLY A 73 -2.59 16.20 11.10
N GLY A 74 -1.71 15.48 10.41
CA GLY A 74 -0.29 15.82 10.27
C GLY A 74 0.03 16.34 8.87
N MET A 75 0.81 17.42 8.80
CA MET A 75 1.34 17.98 7.55
C MET A 75 2.87 17.84 7.54
N ILE A 76 3.42 17.33 6.44
CA ILE A 76 4.86 17.20 6.24
C ILE A 76 5.33 18.10 5.09
N LEU A 77 6.37 18.86 5.37
CA LEU A 77 7.16 19.62 4.42
C LEU A 77 8.58 19.05 4.40
N ARG A 78 9.13 18.73 3.23
CA ARG A 78 10.50 18.22 3.10
C ARG A 78 11.21 18.80 1.89
N ARG A 79 12.47 19.22 2.04
CA ARG A 79 13.33 19.60 0.92
C ARG A 79 13.71 18.38 0.08
N ILE A 80 13.49 18.46 -1.23
CA ILE A 80 13.99 17.49 -2.22
C ILE A 80 15.30 18.05 -2.79
N GLY A 81 16.33 17.21 -2.91
CA GLY A 81 17.65 17.63 -3.42
C GLY A 81 17.59 18.22 -4.83
N SER A 82 18.57 19.06 -5.18
CA SER A 82 18.71 19.57 -6.54
C SER A 82 19.07 18.41 -7.48
N THR A 83 18.20 18.12 -8.45
CA THR A 83 18.48 17.20 -9.55
C THR A 83 19.79 17.58 -10.26
N ALA A 84 20.62 16.58 -10.55
CA ALA A 84 21.90 16.72 -11.24
C ALA A 84 21.77 17.54 -12.54
N GLY A 85 22.36 18.73 -12.52
CA GLY A 85 22.45 19.68 -13.63
C GLY A 85 23.05 20.97 -13.09
N GLY A 86 24.31 21.24 -13.43
CA GLY A 86 25.17 22.25 -12.78
C GLY A 86 24.56 23.65 -12.73
N GLY A 87 24.34 24.13 -11.50
CA GLY A 87 23.93 25.50 -11.13
C GLY A 87 23.45 25.51 -9.69
N PRO A 88 23.45 26.65 -8.96
CA PRO A 88 22.81 26.74 -7.65
C PRO A 88 21.28 26.59 -7.84
N GLY A 89 20.81 25.35 -7.88
CA GLY A 89 19.41 25.03 -8.14
C GLY A 89 18.50 25.62 -7.06
N LYS A 90 17.41 26.27 -7.48
CA LYS A 90 16.34 26.73 -6.59
C LYS A 90 15.91 25.60 -5.64
N PRO A 91 15.71 25.87 -4.34
CA PRO A 91 15.28 24.84 -3.39
C PRO A 91 13.91 24.30 -3.79
N ASP A 92 13.78 22.98 -3.87
CA ASP A 92 12.50 22.32 -4.12
C ASP A 92 12.02 21.63 -2.85
N TYR A 93 10.72 21.69 -2.59
CA TYR A 93 10.10 21.10 -1.43
C TYR A 93 8.95 20.19 -1.86
N PHE A 94 8.85 19.05 -1.19
CA PHE A 94 7.74 18.11 -1.21
C PHE A 94 6.77 18.44 -0.08
N PHE A 95 5.49 18.42 -0.41
CA PHE A 95 4.40 18.61 0.53
C PHE A 95 3.57 17.34 0.61
N LEU A 96 3.20 16.94 1.82
CA LEU A 96 2.31 15.82 2.08
C LEU A 96 1.29 16.20 3.15
N PHE A 97 0.01 16.01 2.84
CA PHE A 97 -1.11 16.18 3.76
C PHE A 97 -2.28 15.29 3.32
N GLY A 98 -2.66 14.31 4.15
CA GLY A 98 -3.60 13.26 3.73
C GLY A 98 -3.11 12.54 2.48
N ASP A 99 -3.99 12.36 1.49
CA ASP A 99 -3.67 11.75 0.19
C ASP A 99 -3.03 12.72 -0.81
N LEU A 100 -2.89 14.00 -0.46
CA LEU A 100 -2.31 15.01 -1.34
C LEU A 100 -0.79 15.07 -1.15
N ALA A 101 -0.08 14.71 -2.22
CA ALA A 101 1.37 14.82 -2.29
C ALA A 101 1.82 15.52 -3.58
N PHE A 102 2.67 16.55 -3.47
CA PHE A 102 3.20 17.27 -4.63
C PHE A 102 4.51 18.00 -4.31
N SER A 103 5.35 18.24 -5.33
CA SER A 103 6.51 19.13 -5.23
C SER A 103 6.17 20.56 -5.65
N CYS A 104 7.00 21.54 -5.28
CA CYS A 104 6.87 22.89 -5.81
C CYS A 104 6.91 22.88 -7.35
N ARG A 105 7.81 22.10 -7.95
CA ARG A 105 7.91 22.00 -9.42
C ARG A 105 6.67 21.38 -10.07
N ASP A 106 6.06 20.37 -9.47
CA ASP A 106 4.84 19.75 -10.00
C ASP A 106 3.64 20.70 -9.94
N ALA A 107 3.55 21.50 -8.87
CA ALA A 107 2.59 22.59 -8.77
C ALA A 107 2.84 23.68 -9.83
N LEU A 108 4.09 23.90 -10.26
CA LEU A 108 4.42 24.89 -11.28
C LEU A 108 4.08 24.42 -12.71
N VAL A 109 4.35 23.15 -13.03
CA VAL A 109 4.18 22.60 -14.40
C VAL A 109 2.71 22.38 -14.77
N ARG A 110 1.87 21.92 -13.84
CA ARG A 110 0.45 21.65 -14.12
C ARG A 110 -0.40 22.92 -14.25
N ASN A 111 0.06 24.02 -13.64
CA ASN A 111 -0.66 25.30 -13.58
C ASN A 111 -0.42 26.22 -14.78
N ALA A 112 0.50 25.87 -15.69
CA ALA A 112 0.75 26.63 -16.93
C ALA A 112 -0.46 26.68 -17.88
N LYS A 113 -1.47 25.82 -17.67
CA LYS A 113 -2.72 25.78 -18.47
C LYS A 113 -3.80 26.79 -18.02
N ASN A 114 -3.67 27.41 -16.83
CA ASN A 114 -4.64 28.35 -16.24
C ASN A 114 -3.97 29.69 -15.85
N ALA A 115 -3.32 30.33 -16.83
CA ALA A 115 -2.27 31.34 -16.64
C ALA A 115 -2.62 32.61 -15.83
N ASN A 116 -3.89 33.05 -15.77
CA ASN A 116 -4.21 34.36 -15.18
C ASN A 116 -4.61 34.35 -13.69
N ARG A 117 -4.96 33.19 -13.12
CA ARG A 117 -5.46 33.10 -11.73
C ARG A 117 -4.52 32.37 -10.77
N ILE A 118 -3.40 31.80 -11.25
CA ILE A 118 -2.54 30.87 -10.47
C ILE A 118 -1.05 31.29 -10.47
N SER A 119 -0.68 32.33 -11.23
CA SER A 119 0.70 32.88 -11.25
C SER A 119 1.17 33.39 -9.89
N TYR A 120 0.25 33.90 -9.06
CA TYR A 120 0.58 34.37 -7.70
C TYR A 120 0.92 33.23 -6.74
N LEU A 121 0.30 32.05 -6.88
CA LEU A 121 0.55 30.88 -6.02
C LEU A 121 1.93 30.27 -6.30
N SER A 122 2.34 30.29 -7.57
CA SER A 122 3.69 29.95 -8.02
C SER A 122 4.75 30.83 -7.34
N GLY A 123 4.58 32.17 -7.43
CA GLY A 123 5.48 33.11 -6.76
C GLY A 123 5.46 32.97 -5.24
N ALA A 124 4.29 32.71 -4.65
CA ALA A 124 4.12 32.50 -3.22
C ALA A 124 4.86 31.26 -2.69
N LEU A 125 4.87 30.16 -3.45
CA LEU A 125 5.62 28.94 -3.12
C LEU A 125 7.12 29.14 -3.26
N GLU A 126 7.59 29.73 -4.36
CA GLU A 126 9.02 30.01 -4.55
C GLU A 126 9.56 30.90 -3.41
N GLN A 127 8.80 31.93 -3.05
CA GLN A 127 9.13 32.83 -1.94
C GLN A 127 9.16 32.10 -0.59
N ALA A 128 8.17 31.25 -0.30
CA ALA A 128 8.13 30.46 0.93
C ALA A 128 9.32 29.48 1.03
N CYS A 129 9.70 28.84 -0.07
CA CYS A 129 10.86 27.94 -0.11
C CYS A 129 12.18 28.69 0.13
N GLY A 130 12.30 29.91 -0.40
CA GLY A 130 13.40 30.81 -0.07
C GLY A 130 13.49 31.08 1.43
N TYR A 131 12.36 31.40 2.07
CA TYR A 131 12.30 31.63 3.52
C TYR A 131 12.70 30.40 4.35
N PHE A 132 12.23 29.21 3.99
CA PHE A 132 12.62 27.99 4.71
C PHE A 132 14.12 27.70 4.57
N GLN A 133 14.69 27.91 3.38
CA GLN A 133 16.13 27.74 3.16
C GLN A 133 16.95 28.77 3.96
N GLU A 134 16.54 30.04 3.96
CA GLU A 134 17.16 31.09 4.78
C GLU A 134 17.08 30.83 6.28
N GLN A 135 16.13 30.02 6.74
CA GLN A 135 16.01 29.61 8.14
C GLN A 135 16.68 28.26 8.45
N GLY A 136 17.28 27.60 7.46
CA GLY A 136 17.92 26.28 7.64
C GLY A 136 16.90 25.14 7.86
N ILE A 137 15.67 25.33 7.39
CA ILE A 137 14.58 24.36 7.54
C ILE A 137 14.59 23.44 6.33
N HIS A 138 14.98 22.18 6.55
CA HIS A 138 14.99 21.12 5.55
C HIS A 138 13.76 20.24 5.65
N ALA A 139 13.15 20.15 6.83
CA ALA A 139 11.87 19.49 7.03
C ALA A 139 11.07 20.16 8.15
N ILE A 140 9.74 20.17 7.99
CA ILE A 140 8.78 20.52 9.03
C ILE A 140 7.77 19.39 9.11
N TYR A 141 7.53 18.88 10.31
CA TYR A 141 6.29 18.19 10.64
C TYR A 141 5.42 19.13 11.46
N MET A 142 4.15 19.27 11.10
CA MET A 142 3.19 20.11 11.81
C MET A 142 1.90 19.33 12.07
N GLN A 143 1.52 19.20 13.33
CA GLN A 143 0.21 18.70 13.72
C GLN A 143 -0.80 19.85 13.72
N LEU A 144 -1.97 19.65 13.11
CA LEU A 144 -3.04 20.64 13.07
C LEU A 144 -3.58 20.87 14.50
N PRO A 145 -3.72 22.13 14.95
CA PRO A 145 -4.18 22.44 16.31
C PRO A 145 -5.68 22.17 16.53
N GLY A 146 -6.44 21.87 15.46
CA GLY A 146 -7.90 21.76 15.50
C GLY A 146 -8.56 23.06 15.99
N ARG A 147 -9.67 22.93 16.73
CA ARG A 147 -10.41 24.05 17.34
C ARG A 147 -10.02 24.35 18.79
N SER A 148 -8.95 23.73 19.29
CA SER A 148 -8.52 23.91 20.68
C SER A 148 -7.74 25.23 20.83
N GLU A 149 -8.28 26.17 21.60
CA GLU A 149 -7.59 27.46 21.88
C GLU A 149 -6.19 27.23 22.45
N LYS A 150 -6.04 26.26 23.36
CA LYS A 150 -4.75 25.89 23.94
C LYS A 150 -3.74 25.40 22.88
N ALA A 151 -4.20 24.60 21.92
CA ALA A 151 -3.34 24.09 20.85
C ALA A 151 -2.98 25.19 19.84
N ILE A 152 -3.92 26.11 19.56
CA ILE A 152 -3.67 27.29 18.72
C ILE A 152 -2.62 28.21 19.36
N ASP A 153 -2.73 28.47 20.67
CA ASP A 153 -1.75 29.27 21.41
C ASP A 153 -0.37 28.58 21.46
N GLN A 154 -0.37 27.26 21.67
CA GLN A 154 0.85 26.44 21.61
C GLN A 154 1.53 26.54 20.24
N LEU A 155 0.76 26.47 19.15
CA LEU A 155 1.26 26.64 17.78
C LEU A 155 1.85 28.05 17.58
N ARG A 156 1.14 29.08 18.07
CA ARG A 156 1.58 30.48 18.00
C ARG A 156 2.92 30.67 18.71
N LEU A 157 3.06 30.11 19.90
CA LEU A 157 4.29 30.18 20.68
C LEU A 157 5.42 29.43 19.98
N SER A 158 5.15 28.22 19.49
CA SER A 158 6.11 27.40 18.76
C SER A 158 6.67 28.12 17.53
N LEU A 159 5.80 28.71 16.70
CA LEU A 159 6.24 29.45 15.52
C LEU A 159 7.07 30.71 15.86
N ASN A 160 6.75 31.39 16.96
CA ASN A 160 7.53 32.54 17.41
C ASN A 160 8.95 32.15 17.85
N ILE A 161 9.11 30.97 18.46
CA ILE A 161 10.42 30.41 18.83
C ILE A 161 11.19 30.02 17.55
N VAL A 162 10.58 29.25 16.64
CA VAL A 162 11.22 28.82 15.38
C VAL A 162 11.69 30.00 14.54
N ALA A 163 10.86 31.04 14.40
CA ALA A 163 11.17 32.23 13.59
C ALA A 163 12.44 32.97 14.05
N ARG A 164 12.79 32.87 15.34
CA ARG A 164 13.91 33.59 15.97
C ARG A 164 15.08 32.68 16.33
N PHE A 165 14.91 31.36 16.18
CA PHE A 165 15.92 30.37 16.55
C PHE A 165 17.24 30.60 15.82
N ARG A 166 17.22 30.76 14.49
CA ARG A 166 18.45 30.98 13.71
C ARG A 166 19.21 32.24 14.14
N GLN A 167 18.50 33.35 14.39
CA GLN A 167 19.13 34.58 14.88
C GLN A 167 19.74 34.39 16.28
N ALA A 168 19.06 33.65 17.16
CA ALA A 168 19.59 33.32 18.48
C ALA A 168 20.84 32.42 18.39
N VAL A 169 20.89 31.50 17.44
CA VAL A 169 22.10 30.70 17.13
C VAL A 169 23.23 31.60 16.61
N GLU A 170 22.95 32.48 15.64
CA GLU A 170 23.93 33.41 15.05
C GLU A 170 24.52 34.39 16.09
N SER A 171 23.71 34.82 17.05
CA SER A 171 24.11 35.73 18.14
C SER A 171 24.52 35.03 19.43
N ASN A 172 24.43 33.70 19.49
CA ASN A 172 24.60 32.88 20.68
C ASN A 172 23.87 33.43 21.93
N ALA A 173 22.63 33.88 21.74
CA ALA A 173 21.82 34.55 22.76
C ALA A 173 20.49 33.80 23.01
N SER A 174 19.81 34.13 24.10
CA SER A 174 18.46 33.63 24.35
C SER A 174 17.45 34.29 23.41
N ILE A 175 16.40 33.56 23.03
CA ILE A 175 15.33 34.08 22.19
C ILE A 175 14.43 34.97 23.06
N THR A 176 14.43 36.28 22.79
CA THR A 176 13.60 37.25 23.50
C THR A 176 12.52 37.84 22.59
N PHE A 177 11.26 37.80 22.99
CA PHE A 177 10.15 38.44 22.27
C PHE A 177 8.97 38.75 23.19
N HIS A 178 8.09 39.63 22.75
CA HIS A 178 6.84 39.91 23.47
C HIS A 178 5.75 38.94 23.04
N TYR A 179 5.16 38.22 23.99
CA TYR A 179 4.04 37.31 23.78
C TYR A 179 2.89 37.75 24.68
N PHE A 180 1.75 38.13 24.08
CA PHE A 180 0.61 38.74 24.78
C PHE A 180 0.99 39.86 25.76
N GLY A 181 1.86 40.78 25.33
CA GLY A 181 2.29 41.94 26.12
C GLY A 181 3.31 41.62 27.22
N ARG A 182 3.72 40.36 27.39
CA ARG A 182 4.77 39.95 28.33
C ARG A 182 6.08 39.70 27.58
N ALA A 183 7.19 40.21 28.10
CA ALA A 183 8.50 39.83 27.62
C ALA A 183 8.78 38.37 27.99
N MET A 184 9.01 37.54 26.99
CA MET A 184 9.35 36.12 27.14
C MET A 184 10.80 35.93 26.72
N THR A 185 11.54 35.16 27.51
CA THR A 185 12.92 34.77 27.23
C THR A 185 12.99 33.24 27.21
N VAL A 186 13.33 32.67 26.06
CA VAL A 186 13.51 31.23 25.89
C VAL A 186 15.01 30.94 25.74
N PRO A 187 15.60 30.10 26.60
CA PRO A 187 17.02 29.76 26.49
C PRO A 187 17.29 28.92 25.23
N LEU A 188 18.42 29.17 24.58
CA LEU A 188 18.90 28.30 23.52
C LEU A 188 19.38 26.97 24.12
N ILE A 189 18.80 25.85 23.68
CA ILE A 189 19.14 24.52 24.19
C ILE A 189 20.01 23.78 23.18
N PHE A 190 21.05 23.13 23.70
CA PHE A 190 21.99 22.35 22.93
C PHE A 190 21.72 20.86 23.14
N ASP A 191 21.92 20.07 22.08
CA ASP A 191 21.87 18.61 22.10
C ASP A 191 23.09 18.01 22.83
N ALA A 192 23.12 16.68 22.95
CA ALA A 192 24.26 15.95 23.52
C ALA A 192 25.58 16.14 22.74
N SER A 193 25.52 16.60 21.48
CA SER A 193 26.67 16.93 20.63
C SER A 193 27.07 18.41 20.72
N ALA A 194 26.54 19.15 21.69
CA ALA A 194 26.76 20.59 21.88
C ALA A 194 26.33 21.46 20.68
N ARG A 195 25.39 20.99 19.86
CA ARG A 195 24.79 21.76 18.76
C ARG A 195 23.44 22.32 19.20
N PRO A 196 23.10 23.56 18.82
CA PRO A 196 21.80 24.12 19.17
C PRO A 196 20.68 23.34 18.47
N ASP A 197 19.69 22.89 19.23
CA ASP A 197 18.59 22.07 18.74
C ASP A 197 17.26 22.85 18.79
N PRO A 198 16.58 23.04 17.64
CA PRO A 198 15.33 23.79 17.57
C PRO A 198 14.18 23.10 18.33
N ASN A 199 14.13 21.76 18.34
CA ASN A 199 13.07 21.00 18.99
C ASN A 199 13.24 20.97 20.50
N LEU A 200 14.47 20.84 21.01
CA LEU A 200 14.75 20.98 22.45
C LEU A 200 14.48 22.41 22.93
N THR A 201 14.81 23.42 22.12
CA THR A 201 14.51 24.83 22.42
C THR A 201 12.99 25.09 22.43
N LEU A 202 12.24 24.43 21.55
CA LEU A 202 10.77 24.45 21.58
C LEU A 202 10.20 23.84 22.86
N VAL A 203 10.70 22.67 23.28
CA VAL A 203 10.29 22.03 24.55
C VAL A 203 10.54 22.97 25.74
N ALA A 204 11.71 23.62 25.76
CA ALA A 204 12.06 24.56 26.81
C ALA A 204 11.09 25.75 26.87
N GLY A 205 10.79 26.35 25.71
CA GLY A 205 9.88 27.49 25.62
C GLY A 205 8.45 27.15 25.99
N LEU A 206 7.91 26.01 25.50
CA LEU A 206 6.54 25.60 25.78
C LEU A 206 6.31 25.21 27.25
N ASN A 207 7.32 24.64 27.89
CA ASN A 207 7.24 24.18 29.28
C ASN A 207 7.87 25.18 30.27
N SER A 208 8.28 26.37 29.80
CA SER A 208 8.95 27.41 30.61
C SER A 208 10.16 26.89 31.41
N LEU A 209 10.96 26.01 30.79
CA LEU A 209 12.12 25.38 31.43
C LEU A 209 13.38 26.22 31.23
N SER A 210 14.17 26.35 32.29
CA SER A 210 15.51 26.96 32.23
C SER A 210 16.49 26.03 31.51
N SER A 211 17.63 26.57 31.05
CA SER A 211 18.71 25.76 30.46
C SER A 211 19.25 24.71 31.43
N VAL A 212 19.24 24.99 32.74
CA VAL A 212 19.63 24.04 33.78
C VAL A 212 18.64 22.87 33.84
N ASN A 213 17.34 23.16 33.91
CA ASN A 213 16.30 22.14 34.00
C ASN A 213 16.26 21.28 32.73
N MET A 214 16.46 21.87 31.56
CA MET A 214 16.55 21.13 30.30
C MET A 214 17.74 20.18 30.26
N ARG A 215 18.90 20.60 30.77
CA ARG A 215 20.08 19.71 30.86
C ARG A 215 19.83 18.54 31.80
N GLU A 216 19.20 18.77 32.95
CA GLU A 216 18.82 17.68 33.86
C GLU A 216 17.79 16.75 33.23
N LEU A 217 16.85 17.28 32.46
CA LEU A 217 15.84 16.49 31.76
C LEU A 217 16.46 15.61 30.64
N ILE A 218 17.43 16.15 29.90
CA ILE A 218 18.22 15.38 28.92
C ILE A 218 19.02 14.28 29.63
N LYS A 219 19.72 14.60 30.73
CA LYS A 219 20.44 13.60 31.55
C LYS A 219 19.52 12.51 32.09
N GLN A 220 18.31 12.87 32.54
CA GLN A 220 17.32 11.89 33.00
C GLN A 220 16.89 10.97 31.86
N ALA A 221 16.60 11.51 30.67
CA ALA A 221 16.26 10.72 29.49
C ALA A 221 17.43 9.78 29.09
N ASP A 222 18.67 10.27 29.12
CA ASP A 222 19.88 9.46 28.91
C ASP A 222 20.05 8.38 29.98
N ALA A 223 19.79 8.69 31.25
CA ALA A 223 19.85 7.71 32.34
C ALA A 223 18.77 6.63 32.20
N PHE A 224 17.55 6.99 31.79
CA PHE A 224 16.49 6.01 31.49
C PHE A 224 16.86 5.12 30.30
N ARG A 225 17.60 5.64 29.31
CA ARG A 225 18.17 4.85 28.23
C ARG A 225 19.22 3.86 28.73
N ILE A 226 20.09 4.29 29.65
CA ILE A 226 21.15 3.45 30.23
C ILE A 226 20.58 2.38 31.18
N LEU A 227 19.54 2.72 31.96
CA LEU A 227 18.94 1.85 32.98
C LEU A 227 17.84 0.90 32.45
N SER A 228 17.43 1.04 31.19
CA SER A 228 16.48 0.13 30.54
C SER A 228 17.25 -0.90 29.71
N PRO A 229 17.51 -2.13 30.19
CA PRO A 229 18.20 -3.13 29.39
C PRO A 229 17.22 -3.71 28.38
N ARG A 230 17.25 -3.22 27.14
CA ARG A 230 16.80 -3.99 25.98
C ARG A 230 18.02 -4.69 25.37
N PRO A 231 17.91 -5.97 24.94
CA PRO A 231 19.01 -6.65 24.28
C PRO A 231 19.36 -5.92 22.98
N GLN A 232 20.66 -5.77 22.77
CA GLN A 232 21.31 -4.92 21.77
C GLN A 232 20.79 -5.19 20.34
N GLN A 233 19.95 -4.29 19.85
CA GLN A 233 19.90 -3.90 18.45
C GLN A 233 20.41 -2.46 18.41
N THR A 234 21.30 -2.16 17.47
CA THR A 234 21.79 -0.81 17.19
C THR A 234 20.62 0.08 16.82
N ALA A 235 19.95 0.64 17.83
CA ALA A 235 18.96 1.68 17.65
C ALA A 235 19.64 2.83 16.88
N PRO A 236 18.98 3.40 15.85
CA PRO A 236 19.47 4.61 15.23
C PRO A 236 19.71 5.65 16.33
N ALA A 237 20.75 6.48 16.19
CA ALA A 237 21.09 7.51 17.16
C ALA A 237 19.85 8.39 17.45
N VAL A 238 19.11 8.05 18.50
CA VAL A 238 17.91 8.78 18.89
C VAL A 238 18.41 10.12 19.42
N ASN A 239 18.10 11.23 18.75
CA ASN A 239 18.45 12.55 19.26
C ASN A 239 17.79 12.80 20.63
N SER A 240 18.36 13.71 21.42
CA SER A 240 17.90 13.95 22.80
C SER A 240 16.41 14.31 22.88
N TYR A 241 15.85 14.99 21.87
CA TYR A 241 14.41 15.29 21.79
C TYR A 241 13.56 14.02 21.73
N ASN A 242 13.85 13.11 20.80
CA ASN A 242 13.09 11.86 20.66
C ASN A 242 13.28 10.94 21.87
N GLN A 243 14.44 10.98 22.52
CA GLN A 243 14.67 10.23 23.76
C GLN A 243 13.73 10.69 24.88
N ILE A 244 13.59 12.02 25.08
CA ILE A 244 12.69 12.59 26.10
C ILE A 244 11.26 12.07 25.92
N PHE A 245 10.74 12.13 24.69
CA PHE A 245 9.36 11.72 24.41
C PHE A 245 9.17 10.20 24.24
N SER A 246 10.27 9.42 24.17
CA SER A 246 10.21 7.96 24.26
C SER A 246 9.93 7.46 25.70
N VAL A 247 10.29 8.25 26.71
CA VAL A 247 10.06 7.92 28.12
C VAL A 247 8.63 8.29 28.51
N ARG A 248 7.81 7.30 28.90
CA ARG A 248 6.38 7.48 29.18
C ARG A 248 6.11 8.50 30.30
N SER A 249 6.90 8.50 31.37
CA SER A 249 6.74 9.44 32.49
C SER A 249 7.00 10.88 32.06
N LEU A 250 8.10 11.14 31.36
CA LEU A 250 8.46 12.47 30.86
C LEU A 250 7.45 12.99 29.84
N ARG A 251 7.03 12.16 28.88
CA ARG A 251 6.01 12.53 27.88
C ARG A 251 4.67 12.94 28.51
N SER A 252 4.29 12.35 29.65
CA SER A 252 3.03 12.71 30.33
C SER A 252 3.10 14.04 31.10
N GLN A 253 4.30 14.53 31.40
CA GLN A 253 4.54 15.74 32.19
C GLN A 253 4.89 16.96 31.33
N LEU A 254 5.32 16.73 30.09
CA LEU A 254 5.75 17.78 29.18
C LEU A 254 4.73 18.01 28.07
N ILE A 255 4.57 19.28 27.70
CA ILE A 255 3.88 19.68 26.48
C ILE A 255 4.79 19.36 25.29
N GLN A 256 4.37 18.40 24.45
CA GLN A 256 5.05 18.08 23.19
C GLN A 256 4.71 19.14 22.13
N PRO A 257 5.70 19.77 21.46
CA PRO A 257 5.47 20.74 20.40
C PRO A 257 4.56 20.20 19.28
N LEU A 258 3.69 21.06 18.73
CA LEU A 258 2.89 20.74 17.53
C LEU A 258 3.69 20.87 16.23
N ILE A 259 4.93 21.37 16.32
CA ILE A 259 5.83 21.52 15.18
C ILE A 259 7.16 20.87 15.54
N GLU A 260 7.68 20.07 14.63
CA GLU A 260 9.03 19.53 14.70
C GLU A 260 9.84 19.97 13.47
N ILE A 261 11.05 20.48 13.71
CA ILE A 261 11.96 21.02 12.71
C ILE A 261 13.11 20.04 12.51
N ASN A 262 13.33 19.61 11.26
CA ASN A 262 14.45 18.73 10.88
C ASN A 262 14.53 17.41 11.68
N ASN A 263 13.41 16.93 12.23
CA ASN A 263 13.33 15.77 13.12
C ASN A 263 12.51 14.61 12.54
N LEU A 264 12.55 14.42 11.21
CA LEU A 264 11.86 13.29 10.60
C LEU A 264 12.66 11.99 10.83
N PRO A 265 12.01 10.83 11.04
CA PRO A 265 12.68 9.58 11.43
C PRO A 265 13.87 9.17 10.55
N TRP A 266 13.82 9.49 9.26
CA TRP A 266 14.90 9.19 8.30
C TRP A 266 16.05 10.22 8.28
N MET A 267 15.85 11.43 8.83
CA MET A 267 16.93 12.43 8.95
C MET A 267 17.93 12.09 10.06
N LEU A 268 17.50 11.27 11.03
CA LEU A 268 18.33 10.76 12.13
C LEU A 268 19.32 9.67 11.67
N LEU A 269 19.16 9.16 10.44
CA LEU A 269 20.05 8.17 9.81
C LEU A 269 21.19 8.83 9.01
N ASP A 270 21.03 10.10 8.61
CA ASP A 270 21.99 10.84 7.77
C ASP A 270 22.93 11.77 8.57
N SER A 271 22.66 12.02 9.86
CA SER A 271 23.49 12.92 10.68
C SER A 271 24.92 12.40 10.96
N ASP A 272 25.18 11.11 10.73
CA ASP A 272 26.51 10.50 10.83
C ASP A 272 27.34 10.61 9.53
N ARG A 273 26.80 11.21 8.46
CA ARG A 273 27.50 11.34 7.16
C ARG A 273 28.08 12.73 6.88
N VAL A 274 27.91 13.71 7.77
CA VAL A 274 28.33 15.11 7.51
C VAL A 274 29.64 15.50 8.21
N THR A 275 30.22 14.66 9.08
CA THR A 275 31.49 14.97 9.76
C THR A 275 32.76 14.42 9.12
N ASP A 276 32.71 13.88 7.90
CA ASP A 276 33.90 13.26 7.27
C ASP A 276 34.22 13.75 5.85
N ARG A 277 34.03 15.06 5.62
CA ARG A 277 34.71 15.79 4.55
C ARG A 277 35.23 17.13 5.07
N GLY A 278 36.45 17.10 5.60
CA GLY A 278 37.25 18.30 5.84
C GLY A 278 38.12 18.20 7.08
N ASN A 279 39.14 17.36 7.06
CA ASN A 279 40.53 17.77 7.28
C ASN A 279 41.47 16.56 7.29
N GLU A 280 42.39 16.53 6.33
CA GLU A 280 43.58 15.68 6.35
C GLU A 280 44.52 16.14 7.47
N SER A 281 44.87 15.24 8.39
CA SER A 281 46.25 15.00 8.85
C SER A 281 46.31 13.67 9.62
N THR A 282 47.09 12.70 9.12
CA THR A 282 47.43 11.41 9.74
C THR A 282 48.55 11.56 10.81
N PRO A 283 48.98 10.52 11.56
CA PRO A 283 48.30 9.32 12.12
C PRO A 283 48.71 9.04 13.60
N VAL A 284 48.19 7.97 14.24
CA VAL A 284 48.94 6.88 14.96
C VAL A 284 47.98 5.97 15.76
N ALA A 285 47.87 4.71 15.27
CA ALA A 285 47.87 3.40 15.93
C ALA A 285 47.10 3.12 17.27
N GLN A 286 46.16 2.15 17.26
CA GLN A 286 46.32 0.76 17.73
C GLN A 286 44.96 0.06 18.00
N LEU A 287 44.79 -1.10 17.33
CA LEU A 287 43.92 -2.26 17.59
C LEU A 287 44.21 -2.90 18.98
N PRO A 288 43.53 -3.97 19.46
CA PRO A 288 42.24 -4.60 19.11
C PRO A 288 41.46 -5.20 20.33
N GLN A 289 40.43 -6.02 20.03
CA GLN A 289 40.11 -7.35 20.60
C GLN A 289 38.82 -7.53 21.42
N ASN A 290 37.97 -8.40 20.84
CA ASN A 290 37.26 -9.56 21.42
C ASN A 290 36.28 -9.32 22.58
N GLY A 291 35.08 -9.87 22.63
CA GLY A 291 34.49 -11.00 21.92
C GLY A 291 33.60 -11.77 22.91
N GLN A 292 32.51 -12.38 22.40
CA GLN A 292 31.59 -13.34 23.03
C GLN A 292 30.43 -12.70 23.86
N ALA A 293 29.18 -12.76 23.38
CA ALA A 293 28.23 -13.90 23.33
C ALA A 293 27.80 -14.33 24.74
N LEU A 294 26.53 -14.56 25.11
CA LEU A 294 25.25 -14.76 24.41
C LEU A 294 24.12 -14.67 25.48
N GLU A 295 22.87 -14.66 25.01
CA GLU A 295 21.60 -15.06 25.69
C GLU A 295 20.57 -13.98 26.11
N ASN A 296 19.60 -13.79 25.19
CA ASN A 296 18.13 -13.91 25.35
C ASN A 296 17.31 -12.99 26.28
N ASN A 297 16.46 -12.12 25.69
CA ASN A 297 15.01 -12.35 25.43
C ASN A 297 14.15 -11.06 25.38
N GLY A 298 13.18 -11.02 24.44
CA GLY A 298 11.83 -10.48 24.69
C GLY A 298 11.36 -9.25 23.89
N CYS A 299 10.81 -9.48 22.70
CA CYS A 299 10.27 -8.51 21.73
C CYS A 299 8.75 -8.22 21.89
N SER A 300 8.29 -7.03 21.47
CA SER A 300 6.90 -6.77 21.03
C SER A 300 6.83 -5.53 20.11
N ASP A 301 6.34 -5.74 18.88
CA ASP A 301 6.34 -4.83 17.72
C ASP A 301 5.09 -3.90 17.60
N PRO A 302 5.22 -2.71 16.97
CA PRO A 302 4.12 -1.78 16.67
C PRO A 302 3.49 -1.98 15.26
N ALA A 303 2.26 -1.48 15.10
CA ALA A 303 1.33 -1.73 13.99
C ALA A 303 1.80 -1.31 12.58
N GLU A 304 1.59 -2.21 11.61
CA GLU A 304 1.93 -2.10 10.18
C GLU A 304 0.98 -1.15 9.41
N ARG A 305 1.54 -0.26 8.56
CA ARG A 305 0.81 0.54 7.54
C ARG A 305 0.40 -0.36 6.35
N PRO A 306 -0.70 -0.05 5.62
CA PRO A 306 -1.00 -0.71 4.35
C PRO A 306 0.08 -0.39 3.30
N ILE A 307 0.46 -1.38 2.51
CA ILE A 307 1.53 -1.29 1.50
C ILE A 307 0.85 -1.11 0.14
N VAL A 308 0.99 0.06 -0.47
CA VAL A 308 0.44 0.31 -1.81
C VAL A 308 1.47 -0.09 -2.88
N LEU A 309 1.03 -0.80 -3.92
CA LEU A 309 1.90 -1.25 -5.01
C LEU A 309 2.64 -0.09 -5.69
N GLU A 310 2.05 1.09 -5.74
CA GLU A 310 2.63 2.31 -6.32
C GLU A 310 3.95 2.73 -5.63
N ASP A 311 4.06 2.56 -4.31
CA ASP A 311 5.28 2.82 -3.54
C ASP A 311 6.41 1.83 -3.89
N VAL A 312 6.04 0.63 -4.37
CA VAL A 312 6.97 -0.46 -4.72
C VAL A 312 7.53 -0.31 -6.13
N VAL A 313 6.95 0.52 -6.99
CA VAL A 313 7.38 0.65 -8.40
C VAL A 313 8.55 1.63 -8.57
N GLN A 314 8.79 2.56 -7.62
CA GLN A 314 9.85 3.56 -7.74
C GLN A 314 11.24 2.96 -7.41
N PRO A 315 12.18 2.89 -8.38
CA PRO A 315 13.49 2.24 -8.19
C PRO A 315 14.33 2.85 -7.06
N ASP A 316 14.24 4.17 -6.90
CA ASP A 316 14.99 4.90 -5.88
C ASP A 316 14.46 4.63 -4.47
N ILE A 317 13.13 4.52 -4.32
CA ILE A 317 12.48 4.21 -3.04
C ILE A 317 12.86 2.79 -2.60
N VAL A 318 12.73 1.81 -3.50
CA VAL A 318 13.06 0.41 -3.20
C VAL A 318 14.54 0.26 -2.88
N ALA A 319 15.44 0.85 -3.67
CA ALA A 319 16.87 0.78 -3.41
C ALA A 319 17.27 1.41 -2.07
N HIS A 320 16.71 2.57 -1.72
CA HIS A 320 16.97 3.21 -0.44
C HIS A 320 16.43 2.39 0.73
N PHE A 321 15.21 1.86 0.60
CA PHE A 321 14.59 1.00 1.60
C PHE A 321 15.40 -0.29 1.81
N LEU A 322 15.78 -1.01 0.75
CA LEU A 322 16.59 -2.23 0.87
C LEU A 322 17.96 -1.96 1.50
N ARG A 323 18.58 -0.81 1.19
CA ARG A 323 19.84 -0.38 1.83
C ARG A 323 19.70 -0.10 3.32
N SER A 324 18.51 0.31 3.78
CA SER A 324 18.22 0.51 5.20
C SER A 324 18.01 -0.81 5.96
N CYS A 325 17.70 -1.90 5.26
CA CYS A 325 17.46 -3.22 5.83
C CYS A 325 18.69 -4.14 5.83
N LEU A 326 19.83 -3.68 5.28
CA LEU A 326 21.06 -4.46 5.16
C LEU A 326 22.15 -3.88 6.07
N ASP A 327 23.01 -4.75 6.63
CA ASP A 327 24.21 -4.29 7.34
C ASP A 327 25.15 -3.56 6.38
N THR A 328 25.58 -2.37 6.79
CA THR A 328 26.59 -1.53 6.13
C THR A 328 27.88 -2.26 5.71
N LYS A 329 28.19 -3.40 6.31
CA LYS A 329 29.36 -4.25 5.97
C LYS A 329 29.15 -5.17 4.77
N ASP A 330 27.90 -5.40 4.33
CA ASP A 330 27.58 -6.28 3.19
C ASP A 330 27.79 -5.58 1.83
N ALA A 331 29.02 -5.16 1.53
CA ALA A 331 29.38 -4.43 0.30
C ALA A 331 28.90 -5.13 -1.00
N LYS A 332 28.83 -6.48 -0.98
CA LYS A 332 28.29 -7.28 -2.10
C LYS A 332 26.79 -7.09 -2.30
N ALA A 333 26.02 -6.93 -1.22
CA ALA A 333 24.57 -6.69 -1.29
C ALA A 333 24.26 -5.26 -1.76
N TYR A 334 25.04 -4.27 -1.31
CA TYR A 334 24.94 -2.90 -1.85
C TYR A 334 25.23 -2.84 -3.35
N ALA A 335 26.28 -3.53 -3.81
CA ALA A 335 26.59 -3.64 -5.24
C ALA A 335 25.48 -4.37 -6.02
N ALA A 336 24.84 -5.37 -5.42
CA ALA A 336 23.70 -6.07 -6.03
C ALA A 336 22.47 -5.16 -6.19
N ILE A 337 22.23 -4.21 -5.27
CA ILE A 337 21.16 -3.21 -5.40
C ILE A 337 21.43 -2.26 -6.57
N ASP A 338 22.68 -1.84 -6.76
CA ASP A 338 23.03 -1.00 -7.93
C ASP A 338 22.92 -1.79 -9.24
N ALA A 339 23.37 -3.04 -9.26
CA ALA A 339 23.23 -3.94 -10.40
C ALA A 339 21.77 -4.24 -10.76
N LEU A 340 20.86 -4.26 -9.76
CA LEU A 340 19.42 -4.42 -9.98
C LEU A 340 18.84 -3.28 -10.81
N ARG A 341 19.29 -2.04 -10.56
CA ARG A 341 18.81 -0.83 -11.24
C ARG A 341 19.37 -0.65 -12.65
N GLN A 342 20.58 -1.14 -12.89
CA GLN A 342 21.30 -0.95 -14.15
C GLN A 342 20.95 -2.00 -15.20
N TYR A 343 20.28 -3.09 -14.82
CA TYR A 343 19.94 -4.17 -15.74
C TYR A 343 18.78 -3.78 -16.67
N ASP A 344 18.98 -4.00 -17.98
CA ASP A 344 17.92 -3.79 -18.98
C ASP A 344 17.04 -5.04 -19.12
N TYR A 345 15.89 -4.99 -18.47
CA TYR A 345 14.87 -6.04 -18.52
C TYR A 345 14.12 -6.13 -19.85
N THR A 346 14.31 -5.17 -20.77
CA THR A 346 13.69 -5.19 -22.10
C THR A 346 14.57 -5.82 -23.17
N SER A 347 15.80 -6.19 -22.81
CA SER A 347 16.76 -6.78 -23.74
C SER A 347 16.27 -8.13 -24.30
N THR A 348 16.48 -8.33 -25.61
CA THR A 348 16.10 -9.55 -26.34
C THR A 348 17.13 -10.67 -26.24
N GLY A 349 18.28 -10.41 -25.60
CA GLY A 349 19.37 -11.37 -25.42
C GLY A 349 19.39 -11.98 -24.02
N THR A 350 19.87 -13.22 -23.92
CA THR A 350 20.13 -13.89 -22.63
C THR A 350 21.47 -13.46 -21.99
N GLY A 351 22.20 -12.56 -22.63
CA GLY A 351 23.51 -12.09 -22.19
C GLY A 351 23.41 -11.25 -20.93
N GLY A 352 24.10 -11.67 -19.85
CA GLY A 352 24.11 -10.94 -18.58
C GLY A 352 23.00 -11.31 -17.59
N LEU A 353 21.89 -11.89 -18.06
CA LEU A 353 20.76 -12.31 -17.24
C LEU A 353 21.18 -13.27 -16.11
N GLY A 354 22.14 -14.14 -16.38
CA GLY A 354 22.65 -15.06 -15.38
C GLY A 354 23.44 -14.41 -14.24
N LYS A 355 24.27 -13.42 -14.56
CA LYS A 355 24.96 -12.59 -13.56
C LYS A 355 23.97 -11.76 -12.76
N HIS A 356 22.93 -11.26 -13.44
CA HIS A 356 21.85 -10.51 -12.81
C HIS A 356 21.09 -11.36 -11.79
N PHE A 357 20.57 -12.53 -12.16
CA PHE A 357 19.87 -13.42 -11.21
C PHE A 357 20.75 -13.94 -10.08
N SER A 358 22.04 -14.11 -10.31
CA SER A 358 23.00 -14.42 -9.24
C SER A 358 23.10 -13.26 -8.24
N SER A 359 23.13 -12.02 -8.72
CA SER A 359 23.15 -10.81 -7.88
C SER A 359 21.85 -10.64 -7.09
N VAL A 360 20.70 -10.90 -7.72
CA VAL A 360 19.39 -10.89 -7.06
C VAL A 360 19.29 -12.00 -6.00
N SER A 361 19.79 -13.20 -6.29
CA SER A 361 19.80 -14.29 -5.32
C SER A 361 20.68 -13.98 -4.11
N LEU A 362 21.84 -13.34 -4.34
CA LEU A 362 22.71 -12.86 -3.27
C LEU A 362 21.99 -11.83 -2.39
N LEU A 363 21.26 -10.89 -3.01
CA LEU A 363 20.49 -9.88 -2.29
C LEU A 363 19.37 -10.50 -1.45
N LEU A 364 18.62 -11.47 -1.99
CA LEU A 364 17.58 -12.18 -1.25
C LEU A 364 18.15 -12.97 -0.07
N HIS A 365 19.28 -13.66 -0.24
CA HIS A 365 19.96 -14.35 0.86
C HIS A 365 20.49 -13.37 1.93
N ALA A 366 20.96 -12.19 1.53
CA ALA A 366 21.37 -11.16 2.48
C ALA A 366 20.17 -10.68 3.32
N LEU A 367 19.02 -10.45 2.68
CA LEU A 367 17.78 -10.07 3.39
C LEU A 367 17.25 -11.17 4.30
N ASP A 368 17.33 -12.44 3.90
CA ASP A 368 16.93 -13.56 4.77
C ASP A 368 17.86 -13.73 5.99
N LYS A 369 19.11 -13.26 5.90
CA LYS A 369 20.10 -13.35 6.98
C LYS A 369 19.92 -12.24 8.03
N HIS A 370 19.50 -11.06 7.61
CA HIS A 370 19.23 -9.93 8.49
C HIS A 370 17.77 -10.05 8.95
N ASP A 371 17.53 -10.43 10.21
CA ASP A 371 16.24 -10.78 10.85
C ASP A 371 15.20 -9.61 10.91
N SER A 372 15.05 -8.89 9.80
CA SER A 372 14.37 -7.60 9.62
C SER A 372 12.88 -7.76 9.33
N GLY A 373 12.32 -8.93 9.64
CA GLY A 373 10.97 -9.34 9.27
C GLY A 373 10.82 -9.72 7.80
N ALA A 374 9.62 -10.19 7.41
CA ALA A 374 9.34 -10.63 6.03
C ALA A 374 9.22 -9.47 5.02
N LEU A 375 8.94 -8.26 5.51
CA LEU A 375 8.60 -7.09 4.70
C LEU A 375 9.68 -6.66 3.70
N PRO A 376 10.98 -6.61 4.04
CA PRO A 376 12.03 -6.24 3.08
C PRO A 376 12.11 -7.19 1.88
N ARG A 377 11.99 -8.49 2.16
CA ARG A 377 11.96 -9.53 1.12
C ARG A 377 10.71 -9.41 0.26
N GLU A 378 9.53 -9.29 0.86
CA GLU A 378 8.26 -9.17 0.13
C GLU A 378 8.29 -7.96 -0.83
N ARG A 379 8.81 -6.81 -0.38
CA ARG A 379 8.96 -5.61 -1.22
C ARG A 379 9.93 -5.82 -2.37
N LEU A 380 11.07 -6.47 -2.13
CA LEU A 380 12.00 -6.82 -3.22
C LEU A 380 11.34 -7.78 -4.21
N VAL A 381 10.60 -8.80 -3.74
CA VAL A 381 9.92 -9.77 -4.60
C VAL A 381 8.86 -9.09 -5.47
N ALA A 382 8.01 -8.23 -4.90
CA ALA A 382 7.01 -7.48 -5.65
C ALA A 382 7.65 -6.53 -6.68
N TYR A 383 8.75 -5.86 -6.31
CA TYR A 383 9.52 -5.03 -7.24
C TYR A 383 10.11 -5.85 -8.39
N LEU A 384 10.74 -6.98 -8.08
CA LEU A 384 11.26 -7.92 -9.07
C LEU A 384 10.16 -8.44 -9.98
N HIS A 385 8.98 -8.76 -9.45
CA HIS A 385 7.86 -9.23 -10.26
C HIS A 385 7.54 -8.25 -11.39
N ASN A 386 7.39 -6.95 -11.05
CA ASN A 386 7.15 -5.89 -12.03
C ASN A 386 8.27 -5.75 -13.09
N LEU A 387 9.53 -6.00 -12.71
CA LEU A 387 10.66 -5.94 -13.63
C LEU A 387 10.75 -7.17 -14.54
N LEU A 388 10.53 -8.36 -13.98
CA LEU A 388 10.60 -9.62 -14.72
C LEU A 388 9.47 -9.76 -15.75
N GLU A 389 8.30 -9.17 -15.51
CA GLU A 389 7.21 -9.13 -16.50
C GLU A 389 7.56 -8.37 -17.79
N ARG A 390 8.60 -7.52 -17.76
CA ARG A 390 9.13 -6.77 -18.92
C ARG A 390 10.05 -7.62 -19.80
N ILE A 391 10.51 -8.77 -19.30
CA ILE A 391 11.37 -9.68 -20.06
C ILE A 391 10.56 -10.27 -21.23
N PRO A 392 11.09 -10.23 -22.47
CA PRO A 392 10.43 -10.85 -23.61
C PRO A 392 10.15 -12.34 -23.41
N GLU A 393 8.99 -12.80 -23.88
CA GLU A 393 8.58 -14.21 -23.75
C GLU A 393 9.60 -15.17 -24.40
N THR A 394 10.19 -14.76 -25.53
CA THR A 394 11.26 -15.51 -26.21
C THR A 394 12.46 -15.77 -25.31
N VAL A 395 12.84 -14.80 -24.48
CA VAL A 395 13.95 -14.91 -23.52
C VAL A 395 13.53 -15.78 -22.33
N LEU A 396 12.32 -15.59 -21.80
CA LEU A 396 11.77 -16.39 -20.69
C LEU A 396 11.67 -17.88 -21.04
N ASN A 397 11.34 -18.20 -22.30
CA ASN A 397 11.25 -19.58 -22.78
C ASN A 397 12.61 -20.27 -22.85
N CYS A 398 13.70 -19.53 -23.03
CA CYS A 398 15.06 -20.07 -22.97
C CYS A 398 15.53 -20.40 -21.53
N LEU A 399 14.77 -20.03 -20.50
CA LEU A 399 15.13 -20.26 -19.10
C LEU A 399 14.48 -21.53 -18.58
N THR A 400 15.27 -22.41 -17.97
CA THR A 400 14.77 -23.62 -17.32
C THR A 400 15.31 -23.68 -15.90
N VAL A 401 14.40 -23.73 -14.92
CA VAL A 401 14.76 -23.90 -13.51
C VAL A 401 14.50 -25.35 -13.10
N GLN A 402 15.55 -26.08 -12.75
CA GLN A 402 15.45 -27.47 -12.26
C GLN A 402 16.19 -27.58 -10.94
N ARG A 403 15.51 -28.03 -9.87
CA ARG A 403 16.11 -28.16 -8.52
C ARG A 403 16.85 -26.87 -8.08
N ARG A 404 16.26 -25.70 -8.36
CA ARG A 404 16.84 -24.34 -8.15
C ARG A 404 18.05 -23.99 -9.02
N ALA A 405 18.53 -24.88 -9.87
CA ALA A 405 19.55 -24.57 -10.85
C ALA A 405 18.92 -23.88 -12.06
N LEU A 406 19.40 -22.69 -12.39
CA LEU A 406 19.03 -21.99 -13.61
C LEU A 406 19.88 -22.46 -14.78
N LYS A 407 19.22 -22.97 -15.81
CA LYS A 407 19.80 -23.33 -17.09
C LYS A 407 19.29 -22.36 -18.14
N ILE A 408 20.18 -21.89 -19.01
CA ILE A 408 19.84 -21.08 -20.17
C ILE A 408 20.12 -21.91 -21.42
N GLU A 409 19.12 -22.05 -22.28
CA GLU A 409 19.31 -22.61 -23.60
C GLU A 409 19.84 -21.54 -24.55
N LYS A 410 21.01 -21.79 -25.14
CA LYS A 410 21.63 -20.91 -26.13
C LYS A 410 22.10 -21.76 -27.30
N GLN A 411 21.54 -21.52 -28.50
CA GLN A 411 21.91 -22.21 -29.74
C GLN A 411 21.88 -23.75 -29.61
N GLY A 412 20.84 -24.30 -28.97
CA GLY A 412 20.66 -25.74 -28.76
C GLY A 412 21.57 -26.37 -27.69
N ARG A 413 22.36 -25.57 -26.96
CA ARG A 413 23.15 -26.02 -25.80
C ARG A 413 22.57 -25.43 -24.52
N THR A 414 22.40 -26.27 -23.49
CA THR A 414 21.98 -25.82 -22.16
C THR A 414 23.20 -25.49 -21.32
N VAL A 415 23.29 -24.25 -20.85
CA VAL A 415 24.37 -23.76 -20.00
C VAL A 415 23.84 -23.56 -18.59
N LEU A 416 24.47 -24.20 -17.60
CA LEU A 416 24.18 -23.94 -16.19
C LEU A 416 24.75 -22.58 -15.81
N VAL A 417 23.88 -21.72 -15.28
CA VAL A 417 24.24 -20.36 -14.89
C VAL A 417 24.57 -20.25 -13.41
N GLY A 418 23.82 -20.96 -12.57
CA GLY A 418 23.96 -20.88 -11.12
C GLY A 418 22.73 -21.37 -10.38
N MET A 419 22.82 -21.32 -9.05
CA MET A 419 21.71 -21.66 -8.15
C MET A 419 20.92 -20.40 -7.82
N LEU A 420 19.60 -20.50 -7.85
CA LEU A 420 18.68 -19.42 -7.53
C LEU A 420 18.18 -19.51 -6.09
N HIS A 421 17.93 -18.34 -5.52
CA HIS A 421 17.12 -18.21 -4.31
C HIS A 421 15.73 -18.85 -4.52
N PRO A 422 15.14 -19.55 -3.52
CA PRO A 422 13.81 -20.16 -3.65
C PRO A 422 12.75 -19.17 -4.13
N SER A 423 12.63 -18.00 -3.48
CA SER A 423 11.67 -16.96 -3.86
C SER A 423 11.86 -16.47 -5.29
N LEU A 424 13.09 -16.40 -5.80
CA LEU A 424 13.34 -16.00 -7.19
C LEU A 424 12.97 -17.11 -8.18
N ALA A 425 13.21 -18.38 -7.83
CA ALA A 425 12.79 -19.50 -8.64
C ALA A 425 11.25 -19.58 -8.76
N ASP A 426 10.55 -19.40 -7.64
CA ASP A 426 9.09 -19.40 -7.57
C ASP A 426 8.49 -18.21 -8.33
N LEU A 427 9.11 -17.03 -8.18
CA LEU A 427 8.73 -15.83 -8.93
C LEU A 427 8.93 -16.00 -10.44
N LEU A 428 10.05 -16.59 -10.88
CA LEU A 428 10.27 -16.86 -12.31
C LEU A 428 9.22 -17.84 -12.86
N LEU A 429 8.82 -18.85 -12.09
CA LEU A 429 7.75 -19.74 -12.48
C LEU A 429 6.42 -18.99 -12.63
N LEU A 430 6.12 -18.08 -11.70
CA LEU A 430 4.94 -17.19 -11.75
C LEU A 430 4.94 -16.33 -13.01
N VAL A 431 6.04 -15.63 -13.29
CA VAL A 431 6.20 -14.76 -14.47
C VAL A 431 6.11 -15.54 -15.78
N LYS A 432 6.71 -16.74 -15.86
CA LYS A 432 6.61 -17.60 -17.06
C LYS A 432 5.17 -18.03 -17.33
N GLN A 433 4.42 -18.39 -16.30
CA GLN A 433 3.01 -18.75 -16.45
C GLN A 433 2.15 -17.55 -16.85
N ALA A 434 2.41 -16.38 -16.27
CA ALA A 434 1.75 -15.13 -16.65
C ALA A 434 2.05 -14.71 -18.10
N ALA A 435 3.29 -14.91 -18.58
CA ALA A 435 3.63 -14.70 -19.98
C ALA A 435 2.90 -15.68 -20.91
N ALA A 436 2.89 -16.97 -20.58
CA ALA A 436 2.17 -17.98 -21.36
C ALA A 436 0.66 -17.73 -21.41
N LEU A 437 0.06 -17.25 -20.31
CA LEU A 437 -1.35 -16.88 -20.27
C LEU A 437 -1.64 -15.66 -21.17
N ARG A 438 -0.80 -14.61 -21.14
CA ARG A 438 -0.93 -13.45 -22.04
C ARG A 438 -0.85 -13.85 -23.52
N HIS A 439 0.04 -14.77 -23.85
CA HIS A 439 0.14 -15.33 -25.20
C HIS A 439 -1.17 -16.02 -25.60
N LYS A 440 -1.68 -16.92 -24.74
CA LYS A 440 -2.98 -17.60 -24.92
C LYS A 440 -4.13 -16.60 -25.08
N MET A 441 -4.19 -15.56 -24.25
CA MET A 441 -5.17 -14.47 -24.37
C MET A 441 -5.12 -13.75 -25.71
N THR A 442 -3.92 -13.48 -26.22
CA THR A 442 -3.75 -12.81 -27.51
C THR A 442 -4.20 -13.71 -28.66
N VAL A 443 -3.85 -15.00 -28.60
CA VAL A 443 -4.30 -16.00 -29.57
C VAL A 443 -5.83 -16.12 -29.52
N ALA A 444 -6.43 -16.25 -28.33
CA ALA A 444 -7.88 -16.34 -28.18
C ALA A 444 -8.59 -15.09 -28.70
N ARG A 445 -8.06 -13.89 -28.48
CA ARG A 445 -8.63 -12.63 -29.00
C ARG A 445 -8.60 -12.53 -30.52
N ALA A 446 -7.56 -13.08 -31.15
CA ALA A 446 -7.47 -13.15 -32.61
C ALA A 446 -8.51 -14.10 -33.22
N HIS A 447 -9.19 -14.91 -32.40
CA HIS A 447 -10.16 -15.91 -32.84
C HIS A 447 -11.50 -15.78 -32.11
N THR A 448 -12.47 -15.18 -32.78
CA THR A 448 -13.87 -15.25 -32.34
C THR A 448 -14.42 -16.65 -32.51
N PHE A 449 -15.10 -17.17 -31.48
CA PHE A 449 -15.74 -18.49 -31.48
C PHE A 449 -16.72 -18.66 -32.67
N ASN A 450 -17.28 -17.55 -33.17
CA ASN A 450 -18.23 -17.53 -34.30
C ASN A 450 -17.60 -17.68 -35.70
N THR A 451 -16.27 -17.61 -35.86
CA THR A 451 -15.61 -17.63 -37.18
C THR A 451 -14.96 -18.98 -37.54
N GLY A 452 -15.20 -20.02 -36.75
CA GLY A 452 -14.55 -21.33 -36.89
C GLY A 452 -13.19 -21.36 -36.20
N LEU A 453 -12.95 -22.43 -35.43
CA LEU A 453 -11.72 -22.65 -34.67
C LEU A 453 -10.65 -23.26 -35.58
N ASN A 454 -9.78 -22.46 -36.20
CA ASN A 454 -8.74 -23.03 -37.08
C ASN A 454 -7.89 -24.12 -36.34
N PRO A 455 -7.81 -25.35 -36.87
CA PRO A 455 -7.16 -26.49 -36.19
C PRO A 455 -5.66 -26.27 -35.98
N THR A 456 -5.03 -25.43 -36.82
CA THR A 456 -3.63 -25.04 -36.69
C THR A 456 -3.39 -24.18 -35.44
N ILE A 457 -4.38 -23.37 -35.05
CA ILE A 457 -4.35 -22.52 -33.88
C ILE A 457 -4.69 -23.31 -32.63
N LEU A 458 -5.70 -24.19 -32.69
CA LEU A 458 -6.00 -25.14 -31.61
C LEU A 458 -4.78 -26.02 -31.28
N GLY A 459 -4.10 -26.53 -32.30
CA GLY A 459 -2.85 -27.27 -32.16
C GLY A 459 -1.76 -26.46 -31.46
N LYS A 460 -1.64 -25.14 -31.75
CA LYS A 460 -0.69 -24.26 -31.05
C LYS A 460 -1.12 -23.92 -29.61
N PHE A 461 -2.42 -23.82 -29.35
CA PHE A 461 -2.97 -23.40 -28.06
C PHE A 461 -2.89 -24.50 -27.00
N VAL A 462 -3.28 -25.72 -27.38
CA VAL A 462 -3.34 -26.91 -26.49
C VAL A 462 -2.08 -27.79 -26.66
N ARG A 463 -1.21 -27.48 -27.64
CA ARG A 463 -0.05 -28.31 -28.03
C ARG A 463 -0.46 -29.70 -28.53
N LEU A 464 -1.53 -29.74 -29.33
CA LEU A 464 -2.05 -30.97 -29.92
C LEU A 464 -1.48 -31.22 -31.32
N ASN A 465 -1.44 -32.50 -31.70
CA ASN A 465 -1.15 -32.91 -33.06
C ASN A 465 -2.32 -32.52 -33.98
N ALA A 466 -2.08 -32.36 -35.28
CA ALA A 466 -3.11 -32.00 -36.25
C ALA A 466 -4.42 -32.84 -36.19
N PRO A 467 -4.40 -34.19 -36.06
CA PRO A 467 -5.64 -34.97 -35.97
C PRO A 467 -6.39 -34.77 -34.66
N ASP A 468 -5.69 -34.61 -33.53
CA ASP A 468 -6.30 -34.38 -32.22
C ASP A 468 -6.87 -32.96 -32.13
N ALA A 469 -6.19 -31.98 -32.74
CA ALA A 469 -6.70 -30.62 -32.87
C ALA A 469 -8.01 -30.56 -33.68
N LEU A 470 -8.13 -31.34 -34.76
CA LEU A 470 -9.35 -31.43 -35.57
C LEU A 470 -10.49 -32.15 -34.83
N ARG A 471 -10.18 -33.22 -34.07
CA ARG A 471 -11.14 -33.88 -33.19
C ARG A 471 -11.69 -32.92 -32.14
N LEU A 472 -10.80 -32.17 -31.50
CA LEU A 472 -11.15 -31.18 -30.49
C LEU A 472 -11.95 -30.02 -31.10
N GLU A 473 -11.58 -29.55 -32.30
CA GLU A 473 -12.35 -28.54 -33.04
C GLU A 473 -13.79 -28.98 -33.26
N ASN A 474 -14.00 -30.19 -33.79
CA ASN A 474 -15.33 -30.73 -34.03
C ASN A 474 -16.13 -30.91 -32.74
N CYS A 475 -15.46 -31.29 -31.64
CA CYS A 475 -16.07 -31.36 -30.33
C CYS A 475 -16.50 -29.98 -29.83
N LEU A 476 -15.62 -28.98 -29.86
CA LEU A 476 -15.95 -27.61 -29.44
C LEU A 476 -17.01 -26.95 -30.31
N ALA A 477 -17.01 -27.24 -31.62
CA ALA A 477 -18.03 -26.77 -32.54
C ALA A 477 -19.40 -27.40 -32.22
N SER A 478 -19.45 -28.67 -31.81
CA SER A 478 -20.70 -29.32 -31.39
C SER A 478 -21.23 -28.81 -30.05
N LEU A 479 -20.36 -28.26 -29.19
CA LEU A 479 -20.77 -27.60 -27.94
C LEU A 479 -21.54 -26.30 -28.17
N LEU A 480 -21.48 -25.73 -29.37
CA LEU A 480 -22.12 -24.46 -29.67
C LEU A 480 -23.41 -24.66 -30.45
N THR A 481 -24.45 -23.97 -30.00
CA THR A 481 -25.67 -23.81 -30.78
C THR A 481 -25.43 -22.92 -32.01
N GLU A 482 -26.35 -22.92 -32.98
CA GLU A 482 -26.30 -22.02 -34.15
C GLU A 482 -26.23 -20.52 -33.79
N ARG A 483 -26.54 -20.18 -32.53
CA ARG A 483 -26.48 -18.82 -31.97
C ARG A 483 -25.18 -18.51 -31.24
N GLY A 484 -24.31 -19.50 -31.04
CA GLY A 484 -23.05 -19.37 -30.28
C GLY A 484 -23.17 -19.63 -28.78
N ASP A 485 -24.36 -19.97 -28.26
CA ASP A 485 -24.53 -20.37 -26.86
C ASP A 485 -23.96 -21.79 -26.64
N CYS A 486 -23.32 -22.05 -25.49
CA CYS A 486 -22.80 -23.38 -25.16
C CYS A 486 -23.93 -24.32 -24.65
N ASP A 487 -24.13 -25.45 -25.33
CA ASP A 487 -25.10 -26.49 -24.94
C ASP A 487 -24.50 -27.39 -23.84
N ARG A 488 -25.10 -27.27 -22.66
CA ARG A 488 -24.70 -28.00 -21.46
C ARG A 488 -24.87 -29.52 -21.58
N ASN A 489 -25.90 -30.00 -22.27
CA ASN A 489 -26.14 -31.43 -22.42
C ASN A 489 -25.09 -32.04 -23.35
N VAL A 490 -24.73 -31.31 -24.41
CA VAL A 490 -23.65 -31.71 -25.32
C VAL A 490 -22.31 -31.67 -24.60
N LEU A 491 -22.08 -30.66 -23.74
CA LEU A 491 -20.87 -30.58 -22.92
C LEU A 491 -20.71 -31.73 -21.94
N ALA A 492 -21.77 -32.10 -21.23
CA ALA A 492 -21.76 -33.25 -20.33
C ALA A 492 -21.45 -34.56 -21.08
N THR A 493 -21.88 -34.67 -22.34
CA THR A 493 -21.64 -35.85 -23.17
C THR A 493 -20.19 -35.95 -23.67
N HIS A 494 -19.50 -34.82 -23.82
CA HIS A 494 -18.11 -34.77 -24.30
C HIS A 494 -17.09 -34.49 -23.19
N ILE A 495 -17.51 -34.51 -21.91
CA ILE A 495 -16.68 -34.08 -20.78
C ILE A 495 -15.40 -34.90 -20.64
N ASP A 496 -15.48 -36.23 -20.81
CA ASP A 496 -14.35 -37.14 -20.69
C ASP A 496 -13.32 -36.90 -21.81
N LEU A 497 -13.81 -36.69 -23.04
CA LEU A 497 -12.98 -36.34 -24.20
C LEU A 497 -12.25 -35.00 -24.00
N LEU A 498 -12.93 -34.01 -23.42
CA LEU A 498 -12.35 -32.70 -23.11
C LEU A 498 -11.41 -32.75 -21.88
N ALA A 499 -11.56 -33.74 -21.01
CA ALA A 499 -10.68 -33.93 -19.87
C ALA A 499 -9.38 -34.65 -20.24
N GLU A 500 -9.37 -35.48 -21.29
CA GLU A 500 -8.17 -36.17 -21.82
C GLU A 500 -7.06 -35.18 -22.21
N ASP A 501 -7.42 -34.08 -22.89
CA ASP A 501 -6.47 -33.04 -23.31
C ASP A 501 -6.17 -32.01 -22.18
N GLY A 502 -6.73 -32.22 -20.99
CA GLY A 502 -6.31 -31.65 -19.72
C GLY A 502 -6.35 -30.12 -19.59
N ASP A 503 -5.34 -29.56 -18.92
CA ASP A 503 -5.22 -28.14 -18.56
C ASP A 503 -5.25 -27.18 -19.76
N GLY A 504 -4.95 -27.66 -20.96
CA GLY A 504 -4.97 -26.85 -22.17
C GLY A 504 -6.38 -26.42 -22.57
N ILE A 505 -7.36 -27.34 -22.44
CA ILE A 505 -8.77 -27.06 -22.70
C ILE A 505 -9.35 -26.17 -21.61
N PHE A 506 -9.03 -26.43 -20.34
CA PHE A 506 -9.43 -25.54 -19.25
C PHE A 506 -8.94 -24.11 -19.48
N ALA A 507 -7.65 -23.95 -19.81
CA ALA A 507 -7.08 -22.65 -20.13
C ALA A 507 -7.82 -21.95 -21.27
N MET A 508 -8.18 -22.70 -22.31
CA MET A 508 -8.87 -22.18 -23.49
C MET A 508 -10.29 -21.72 -23.15
N LEU A 509 -11.07 -22.54 -22.45
CA LEU A 509 -12.42 -22.19 -22.03
C LEU A 509 -12.43 -21.01 -21.06
N TRP A 510 -11.44 -20.92 -20.16
CA TRP A 510 -11.22 -19.73 -19.34
C TRP A 510 -10.99 -18.49 -20.21
N CYS A 511 -10.18 -18.64 -21.26
CA CYS A 511 -9.91 -17.56 -22.18
C CYS A 511 -11.17 -17.06 -22.89
N TYR A 512 -12.03 -17.98 -23.33
CA TYR A 512 -13.30 -17.62 -23.97
C TYR A 512 -14.28 -16.99 -22.99
N LEU A 513 -14.38 -17.49 -21.76
CA LEU A 513 -15.20 -16.88 -20.70
C LEU A 513 -14.80 -15.41 -20.47
N ARG A 514 -13.50 -15.09 -20.48
CA ARG A 514 -13.03 -13.69 -20.35
C ARG A 514 -13.39 -12.80 -21.53
N LEU A 515 -13.55 -13.36 -22.72
CA LEU A 515 -13.89 -12.63 -23.94
C LEU A 515 -15.40 -12.56 -24.19
N ALA A 516 -16.19 -13.42 -23.54
CA ALA A 516 -17.64 -13.47 -23.68
C ALA A 516 -18.30 -12.16 -23.25
N GLN A 517 -19.09 -11.57 -24.14
CA GLN A 517 -19.78 -10.31 -23.88
C GLN A 517 -21.17 -10.51 -23.26
N GLN A 518 -21.89 -11.59 -23.60
CA GLN A 518 -23.22 -11.86 -23.06
C GLN A 518 -23.18 -12.65 -21.74
N GLU A 519 -24.14 -12.39 -20.86
CA GLU A 519 -24.25 -13.06 -19.55
C GLU A 519 -24.66 -14.54 -19.68
N SER A 520 -25.48 -14.89 -20.67
CA SER A 520 -25.85 -16.28 -20.99
C SER A 520 -24.63 -17.13 -21.33
N ASP A 521 -23.79 -16.63 -22.24
CA ASP A 521 -22.53 -17.28 -22.65
C ASP A 521 -21.60 -17.47 -21.45
N ARG A 522 -21.41 -16.42 -20.64
CA ARG A 522 -20.56 -16.49 -19.44
C ARG A 522 -21.04 -17.54 -18.46
N CYS A 523 -22.36 -17.69 -18.27
CA CYS A 523 -22.92 -18.71 -17.40
C CYS A 523 -22.64 -20.12 -17.94
N ALA A 524 -22.84 -20.34 -19.23
CA ALA A 524 -22.63 -21.65 -19.85
C ALA A 524 -21.14 -22.07 -19.80
N PHE A 525 -20.21 -21.15 -20.12
CA PHE A 525 -18.78 -21.42 -19.99
C PHE A 525 -18.35 -21.67 -18.55
N MET A 526 -18.93 -20.95 -17.58
CA MET A 526 -18.62 -21.13 -16.16
C MET A 526 -19.08 -22.51 -15.66
N ASP A 527 -20.28 -22.94 -16.03
CA ASP A 527 -20.79 -24.27 -15.68
C ASP A 527 -19.94 -25.36 -16.34
N GLY A 528 -19.47 -25.12 -17.56
CA GLY A 528 -18.56 -26.01 -18.25
C GLY A 528 -17.18 -26.14 -17.62
N LEU A 529 -16.58 -25.03 -17.20
CA LEU A 529 -15.31 -25.02 -16.47
C LEU A 529 -15.42 -25.77 -15.13
N LEU A 530 -16.56 -25.67 -14.45
CA LEU A 530 -16.81 -26.43 -13.22
C LEU A 530 -16.92 -27.93 -13.49
N LEU A 531 -17.69 -28.34 -14.51
CA LEU A 531 -17.81 -29.75 -14.89
C LEU A 531 -16.47 -30.36 -15.32
N ILE A 532 -15.69 -29.64 -16.13
CA ILE A 532 -14.37 -30.11 -16.59
C ILE A 532 -13.42 -30.23 -15.41
N SER A 533 -13.45 -29.29 -14.46
CA SER A 533 -12.58 -29.34 -13.28
C SER A 533 -12.75 -30.63 -12.46
N GLU A 534 -13.94 -31.24 -12.46
CA GLU A 534 -14.18 -32.52 -11.78
C GLU A 534 -13.50 -33.72 -12.46
N HIS A 535 -13.22 -33.61 -13.77
CA HIS A 535 -12.69 -34.69 -14.60
C HIS A 535 -11.20 -34.52 -14.94
N LEU A 536 -10.60 -33.36 -14.63
CA LEU A 536 -9.19 -33.11 -14.90
C LEU A 536 -8.28 -34.05 -14.08
N PRO A 537 -7.22 -34.61 -14.70
CA PRO A 537 -6.28 -35.50 -14.00
C PRO A 537 -5.53 -34.79 -12.87
N THR A 538 -5.26 -33.48 -13.02
CA THR A 538 -4.70 -32.64 -11.97
C THR A 538 -5.31 -31.24 -11.99
N LEU A 539 -5.77 -30.75 -10.84
CA LEU A 539 -6.34 -29.41 -10.70
C LEU A 539 -5.31 -28.30 -10.46
N GLN A 540 -4.05 -28.62 -10.16
CA GLN A 540 -3.05 -27.64 -9.76
C GLN A 540 -2.70 -26.63 -10.86
N ALA A 541 -2.53 -27.07 -12.10
CA ALA A 541 -2.18 -26.18 -13.19
C ALA A 541 -3.35 -25.27 -13.60
N SER A 542 -4.57 -25.82 -13.65
CA SER A 542 -5.80 -25.04 -13.85
C SER A 542 -6.06 -24.02 -12.73
N LEU A 543 -5.89 -24.41 -11.46
CA LEU A 543 -5.97 -23.49 -10.32
C LEU A 543 -4.86 -22.43 -10.37
N GLY A 544 -3.64 -22.83 -10.71
CA GLY A 544 -2.50 -21.93 -10.88
C GLY A 544 -2.74 -20.88 -11.96
N LEU A 545 -3.39 -21.27 -13.06
CA LEU A 545 -3.79 -20.36 -14.14
C LEU A 545 -4.80 -19.32 -13.66
N LEU A 546 -5.84 -19.72 -12.91
CA LEU A 546 -6.83 -18.78 -12.36
C LEU A 546 -6.19 -17.79 -11.39
N LEU A 547 -5.36 -18.27 -10.46
CA LEU A 547 -4.69 -17.40 -9.49
C LEU A 547 -3.68 -16.47 -10.18
N CYS A 548 -2.96 -16.96 -11.19
CA CYS A 548 -2.12 -16.12 -12.03
C CYS A 548 -2.92 -14.99 -12.67
N ASP A 549 -4.03 -15.29 -13.35
CA ASP A 549 -4.83 -14.29 -14.07
C ASP A 549 -5.35 -13.19 -13.13
N VAL A 550 -5.93 -13.58 -11.99
CA VAL A 550 -6.55 -12.65 -11.04
C VAL A 550 -5.53 -11.71 -10.40
N PHE A 551 -4.35 -12.22 -10.03
CA PHE A 551 -3.34 -11.47 -9.29
C PHE A 551 -2.24 -10.88 -10.18
N GLN A 552 -2.24 -11.18 -11.48
CA GLN A 552 -1.28 -10.61 -12.43
C GLN A 552 -1.45 -9.09 -12.53
N PHE A 553 -2.68 -8.60 -12.67
CA PHE A 553 -2.97 -7.17 -12.73
C PHE A 553 -3.80 -6.77 -11.51
N PRO A 554 -3.16 -6.58 -10.33
CA PRO A 554 -3.89 -6.39 -9.09
C PRO A 554 -4.71 -5.09 -9.06
N ILE A 555 -4.32 -4.07 -9.84
CA ILE A 555 -5.03 -2.79 -9.92
C ILE A 555 -6.27 -2.90 -10.83
N ASP A 556 -6.25 -3.79 -11.83
CA ASP A 556 -7.37 -3.98 -12.75
C ASP A 556 -8.42 -4.87 -12.09
N VAL A 557 -9.62 -4.34 -11.85
CA VAL A 557 -10.75 -5.07 -11.30
C VAL A 557 -11.66 -5.45 -12.47
N ALA A 558 -11.70 -6.74 -12.83
CA ALA A 558 -12.46 -7.23 -13.99
C ALA A 558 -13.66 -8.08 -13.54
N PRO A 559 -14.82 -8.03 -14.23
CA PRO A 559 -15.98 -8.88 -13.88
C PRO A 559 -15.64 -10.38 -13.83
N SER A 560 -14.68 -10.82 -14.64
CA SER A 560 -14.17 -12.19 -14.67
C SER A 560 -13.52 -12.63 -13.36
N ASP A 561 -13.01 -11.72 -12.53
CA ASP A 561 -12.35 -12.07 -11.28
C ASP A 561 -13.30 -12.78 -10.32
N ARG A 562 -14.57 -12.38 -10.29
CA ARG A 562 -15.62 -13.08 -9.52
C ARG A 562 -15.72 -14.55 -9.93
N ASN A 563 -15.68 -14.81 -11.24
CA ASN A 563 -15.77 -16.17 -11.78
C ASN A 563 -14.52 -16.99 -11.43
N ALA A 564 -13.33 -16.37 -11.52
CA ALA A 564 -12.09 -17.01 -11.09
C ALA A 564 -12.11 -17.38 -9.61
N PHE A 565 -12.52 -16.44 -8.73
CA PHE A 565 -12.63 -16.69 -7.29
C PHE A 565 -13.60 -17.83 -6.97
N ARG A 566 -14.75 -17.87 -7.66
CA ARG A 566 -15.75 -18.93 -7.50
C ARG A 566 -15.21 -20.28 -7.94
N ILE A 567 -14.66 -20.39 -9.15
CA ILE A 567 -14.13 -21.65 -9.68
C ILE A 567 -12.98 -22.14 -8.80
N ALA A 568 -12.04 -21.26 -8.43
CA ALA A 568 -10.95 -21.60 -7.53
C ALA A 568 -11.46 -22.09 -6.16
N SER A 569 -12.46 -21.44 -5.58
CA SER A 569 -13.06 -21.88 -4.31
C SER A 569 -13.69 -23.27 -4.39
N GLN A 570 -14.29 -23.62 -5.53
CA GLN A 570 -14.82 -24.97 -5.76
C GLN A 570 -13.73 -26.02 -5.95
N MET A 571 -12.65 -25.68 -6.68
CA MET A 571 -11.50 -26.58 -6.86
C MET A 571 -10.82 -26.96 -5.54
N LEU A 572 -10.89 -26.10 -4.52
CA LEU A 572 -10.33 -26.39 -3.20
C LEU A 572 -11.12 -27.44 -2.40
N ARG A 573 -12.32 -27.84 -2.83
CA ARG A 573 -13.21 -28.76 -2.11
C ARG A 573 -13.08 -30.19 -2.62
N THR A 574 -13.30 -31.18 -1.75
CA THR A 574 -13.27 -32.62 -2.11
C THR A 574 -14.66 -33.19 -2.44
N MET A 575 -15.74 -32.50 -2.05
CA MET A 575 -17.11 -32.91 -2.32
C MET A 575 -17.77 -31.88 -3.24
N HIS A 576 -17.88 -32.22 -4.53
CA HIS A 576 -18.45 -31.34 -5.55
C HIS A 576 -19.98 -31.44 -5.65
N LYS A 577 -20.59 -32.48 -5.06
CA LYS A 577 -21.98 -32.94 -5.27
C LYS A 577 -23.10 -31.94 -4.91
N GLU A 578 -22.81 -30.85 -4.20
CA GLU A 578 -23.84 -29.84 -3.81
C GLU A 578 -23.74 -28.53 -4.62
N SER A 579 -22.79 -28.39 -5.54
CA SER A 579 -22.25 -27.06 -5.91
C SER A 579 -22.49 -26.63 -7.36
N LEU A 580 -23.04 -27.49 -8.21
CA LEU A 580 -23.09 -27.26 -9.67
C LEU A 580 -24.04 -26.14 -10.13
N TYR A 581 -24.75 -25.45 -9.21
CA TYR A 581 -25.81 -24.50 -9.57
C TYR A 581 -25.87 -23.20 -8.77
N ILE A 582 -24.92 -22.96 -7.87
CA ILE A 582 -25.05 -21.80 -6.99
C ILE A 582 -24.42 -20.58 -7.66
N ARG A 583 -25.26 -19.57 -8.01
CA ARG A 583 -24.83 -18.28 -8.57
C ARG A 583 -23.83 -17.53 -7.65
N SER A 584 -23.75 -17.92 -6.38
CA SER A 584 -22.82 -17.42 -5.37
C SER A 584 -22.36 -18.57 -4.47
N THR A 585 -21.13 -18.53 -3.96
CA THR A 585 -20.67 -19.60 -3.06
C THR A 585 -21.37 -19.47 -1.70
N PRO A 586 -22.03 -20.50 -1.14
CA PRO A 586 -22.70 -20.39 0.15
C PRO A 586 -21.71 -20.08 1.28
N GLU A 587 -22.12 -19.29 2.29
CA GLU A 587 -21.22 -18.95 3.42
C GLU A 587 -20.93 -20.15 4.32
N GLU A 588 -21.78 -21.17 4.27
CA GLU A 588 -21.66 -22.46 4.97
C GLU A 588 -20.34 -23.15 4.62
N VAL A 589 -19.79 -22.91 3.43
CA VAL A 589 -18.49 -23.45 2.98
C VAL A 589 -17.36 -23.02 3.93
N LEU A 590 -17.47 -21.85 4.58
CA LEU A 590 -16.48 -21.38 5.56
C LEU A 590 -16.39 -22.25 6.82
N ALA A 591 -17.47 -22.98 7.15
CA ALA A 591 -17.49 -23.88 8.30
C ALA A 591 -16.83 -25.24 7.99
N VAL A 592 -16.53 -25.52 6.72
CA VAL A 592 -16.12 -26.86 6.30
C VAL A 592 -14.61 -27.06 6.46
N ARG A 593 -14.23 -27.98 7.35
CA ARG A 593 -12.82 -28.36 7.59
C ARG A 593 -12.43 -29.67 6.93
N LYS A 594 -13.34 -30.65 6.89
CA LYS A 594 -13.03 -32.03 6.44
C LYS A 594 -13.20 -32.26 4.92
N SER A 595 -13.86 -31.36 4.19
CA SER A 595 -14.07 -31.52 2.74
C SER A 595 -13.24 -30.55 1.88
N LEU A 596 -12.04 -30.20 2.35
CA LEU A 596 -11.08 -29.45 1.56
C LEU A 596 -9.92 -30.34 1.13
N ASN A 597 -9.46 -30.13 -0.10
CA ASN A 597 -8.34 -30.86 -0.66
C ASN A 597 -7.05 -30.24 -0.09
N PRO A 598 -6.33 -30.93 0.82
CA PRO A 598 -5.19 -30.33 1.52
C PRO A 598 -4.05 -29.99 0.54
N THR A 599 -3.89 -30.78 -0.52
CA THR A 599 -2.87 -30.55 -1.56
C THR A 599 -3.15 -29.28 -2.34
N LEU A 600 -4.39 -29.04 -2.74
CA LEU A 600 -4.78 -27.84 -3.49
C LEU A 600 -4.83 -26.60 -2.60
N VAL A 601 -5.27 -26.73 -1.34
CA VAL A 601 -5.24 -25.64 -0.35
C VAL A 601 -3.80 -25.20 -0.08
N LYS A 602 -2.89 -26.15 0.14
CA LYS A 602 -1.46 -25.86 0.30
C LYS A 602 -0.88 -25.20 -0.95
N PHE A 603 -1.18 -25.74 -2.13
CA PHE A 603 -0.75 -25.15 -3.39
C PHE A 603 -1.25 -23.71 -3.57
N ALA A 604 -2.54 -23.43 -3.31
CA ALA A 604 -3.11 -22.10 -3.44
C ALA A 604 -2.51 -21.09 -2.46
N SER A 605 -2.34 -21.48 -1.18
CA SER A 605 -1.71 -20.63 -0.17
C SER A 605 -0.25 -20.33 -0.51
N GLU A 606 0.55 -21.35 -0.84
CA GLU A 606 1.94 -21.17 -1.29
C GLU A 606 2.01 -20.26 -2.53
N ARG A 607 1.08 -20.43 -3.48
CA ARG A 607 1.03 -19.63 -4.71
C ARG A 607 0.81 -18.15 -4.45
N MET A 608 -0.14 -17.81 -3.58
CA MET A 608 -0.43 -16.42 -3.21
C MET A 608 0.68 -15.82 -2.35
N ASP A 609 1.33 -16.63 -1.51
CA ASP A 609 2.44 -16.19 -0.67
C ASP A 609 3.75 -15.93 -1.46
N ILE A 610 3.86 -16.37 -2.72
CA ILE A 610 5.00 -16.00 -3.61
C ILE A 610 5.09 -14.49 -3.76
N ASP A 611 3.96 -13.80 -3.97
CA ASP A 611 3.88 -12.34 -4.05
C ASP A 611 2.66 -11.83 -3.29
N ALA A 612 2.77 -11.91 -1.96
CA ALA A 612 1.71 -11.50 -1.05
C ALA A 612 1.27 -10.03 -1.27
N ILE A 613 2.19 -9.14 -1.68
CA ILE A 613 1.88 -7.73 -1.93
C ILE A 613 0.89 -7.59 -3.09
N ARG A 614 1.06 -8.33 -4.20
CA ARG A 614 0.08 -8.31 -5.30
C ARG A 614 -1.25 -8.88 -4.90
N THR A 615 -1.27 -9.97 -4.13
CA THR A 615 -2.53 -10.50 -3.59
C THR A 615 -3.26 -9.46 -2.75
N LEU A 616 -2.57 -8.77 -1.84
CA LEU A 616 -3.15 -7.69 -1.02
C LEU A 616 -3.64 -6.52 -1.88
N SER A 617 -2.81 -6.08 -2.83
CA SER A 617 -3.10 -4.97 -3.74
C SER A 617 -4.39 -5.21 -4.55
N LYS A 618 -4.71 -6.47 -4.89
CA LYS A 618 -5.97 -6.82 -5.56
C LYS A 618 -7.18 -6.51 -4.68
N PHE A 619 -7.11 -6.81 -3.39
CA PHE A 619 -8.19 -6.52 -2.45
C PHE A 619 -8.26 -5.03 -2.09
N ASP A 620 -7.14 -4.32 -2.07
CA ASP A 620 -7.12 -2.86 -1.98
C ASP A 620 -7.83 -2.21 -3.17
N ALA A 621 -7.49 -2.60 -4.41
CA ALA A 621 -8.14 -2.10 -5.61
C ALA A 621 -9.65 -2.40 -5.60
N LEU A 622 -10.06 -3.59 -5.17
CA LEU A 622 -11.48 -3.94 -5.00
C LEU A 622 -12.19 -3.04 -3.98
N ARG A 623 -11.56 -2.78 -2.82
CA ARG A 623 -12.12 -1.89 -1.79
C ARG A 623 -12.24 -0.46 -2.30
N GLN A 624 -11.23 0.03 -3.02
CA GLN A 624 -11.23 1.36 -3.61
C GLN A 624 -12.32 1.50 -4.68
N ALA A 625 -12.44 0.53 -5.59
CA ALA A 625 -13.50 0.49 -6.60
C ALA A 625 -14.90 0.43 -5.96
N LEU A 626 -15.06 -0.34 -4.88
CA LEU A 626 -16.30 -0.38 -4.10
C LEU A 626 -16.62 0.99 -3.49
N PHE A 627 -15.65 1.63 -2.85
CA PHE A 627 -15.85 2.94 -2.22
C PHE A 627 -16.24 4.00 -3.25
N ILE A 628 -15.51 4.09 -4.37
CA ILE A 628 -15.83 4.99 -5.48
C ILE A 628 -17.23 4.70 -6.03
N GLY A 629 -17.55 3.43 -6.30
CA GLY A 629 -18.86 3.04 -6.82
C GLY A 629 -20.01 3.37 -5.87
N MET A 630 -19.83 3.19 -4.56
CA MET A 630 -20.82 3.54 -3.55
C MET A 630 -21.05 5.06 -3.46
N VAL A 631 -19.98 5.84 -3.59
CA VAL A 631 -20.00 7.29 -3.41
C VAL A 631 -20.48 8.04 -4.65
N ASP A 632 -19.99 7.66 -5.83
CA ASP A 632 -20.27 8.35 -7.08
C ASP A 632 -21.51 7.78 -7.79
N HIS A 633 -22.05 6.66 -7.30
CA HIS A 633 -23.14 5.89 -7.93
C HIS A 633 -22.89 5.59 -9.42
N ALA A 634 -21.64 5.65 -9.84
CA ALA A 634 -21.19 5.42 -11.21
C ALA A 634 -20.60 4.01 -11.31
N PRO A 635 -20.88 3.28 -12.40
CA PRO A 635 -20.25 2.01 -12.64
C PRO A 635 -18.74 2.20 -12.87
N ALA A 636 -17.91 1.35 -12.25
CA ALA A 636 -16.45 1.40 -12.43
C ALA A 636 -16.05 1.04 -13.88
N ALA A 637 -16.84 0.19 -14.53
CA ALA A 637 -16.77 -0.17 -15.95
C ALA A 637 -18.15 -0.70 -16.43
N GLU A 638 -18.29 -0.92 -17.74
CA GLU A 638 -19.51 -1.49 -18.33
C GLU A 638 -19.82 -2.88 -17.72
N GLY A 639 -20.99 -3.01 -17.08
CA GLY A 639 -21.38 -4.24 -16.35
C GLY A 639 -20.80 -4.40 -14.94
N GLN A 640 -20.16 -3.37 -14.37
CA GLN A 640 -19.69 -3.34 -12.99
C GLN A 640 -20.48 -2.33 -12.14
N ASP A 641 -21.66 -2.75 -11.70
CA ASP A 641 -22.38 -2.03 -10.65
C ASP A 641 -21.81 -2.34 -9.26
N VAL A 642 -22.19 -1.55 -8.26
CA VAL A 642 -21.72 -1.72 -6.86
C VAL A 642 -22.07 -3.11 -6.32
N ALA A 643 -23.24 -3.65 -6.70
CA ALA A 643 -23.66 -4.98 -6.29
C ALA A 643 -22.71 -6.07 -6.82
N SER A 644 -22.30 -5.99 -8.09
CA SER A 644 -21.35 -6.93 -8.70
C SER A 644 -19.97 -6.89 -8.01
N LEU A 645 -19.52 -5.70 -7.60
CA LEU A 645 -18.27 -5.52 -6.86
C LEU A 645 -18.34 -6.14 -5.47
N PHE A 646 -19.47 -6.00 -4.76
CA PHE A 646 -19.66 -6.67 -3.46
C PHE A 646 -19.65 -8.18 -3.61
N HIS A 647 -20.31 -8.71 -4.65
CA HIS A 647 -20.26 -10.15 -4.94
C HIS A 647 -18.84 -10.60 -5.26
N MET A 648 -18.08 -9.84 -6.04
CA MET A 648 -16.70 -10.17 -6.39
C MET A 648 -15.80 -10.21 -5.15
N GLN A 649 -15.83 -9.17 -4.33
CA GLN A 649 -15.05 -9.13 -3.10
C GLN A 649 -15.44 -10.25 -2.14
N ARG A 650 -16.74 -10.55 -2.03
CA ARG A 650 -17.24 -11.67 -1.21
C ARG A 650 -16.65 -13.00 -1.66
N GLU A 651 -16.69 -13.32 -2.95
CA GLU A 651 -16.10 -14.55 -3.49
C GLU A 651 -14.57 -14.59 -3.27
N GLY A 652 -13.90 -13.45 -3.44
CA GLY A 652 -12.46 -13.32 -3.13
C GLY A 652 -12.15 -13.59 -1.66
N LEU A 653 -12.91 -13.02 -0.73
CA LEU A 653 -12.75 -13.26 0.71
C LEU A 653 -13.00 -14.73 1.06
N ILE A 654 -14.00 -15.37 0.47
CA ILE A 654 -14.25 -16.81 0.64
C ILE A 654 -13.04 -17.63 0.18
N LEU A 655 -12.50 -17.35 -1.02
CA LEU A 655 -11.30 -18.02 -1.51
C LEU A 655 -10.14 -17.87 -0.52
N MET A 656 -9.90 -16.66 -0.01
CA MET A 656 -8.85 -16.41 0.98
C MET A 656 -9.05 -17.28 2.24
N VAL A 657 -10.27 -17.36 2.76
CA VAL A 657 -10.56 -18.20 3.94
C VAL A 657 -10.24 -19.67 3.68
N LEU A 658 -10.63 -20.18 2.50
CA LEU A 658 -10.45 -21.60 2.16
C LEU A 658 -8.99 -21.95 1.90
N ALA A 659 -8.29 -21.11 1.14
CA ALA A 659 -6.89 -21.31 0.80
C ALA A 659 -5.95 -21.15 2.01
N GLY A 660 -6.19 -20.14 2.87
CA GLY A 660 -5.28 -19.83 3.96
C GLY A 660 -3.92 -19.29 3.48
N GLY A 661 -2.90 -19.37 4.33
CA GLY A 661 -1.58 -18.75 4.08
C GLY A 661 -1.42 -17.37 4.73
N ASN A 662 -0.26 -16.77 4.55
CA ASN A 662 0.06 -15.47 5.15
C ASN A 662 -0.65 -14.32 4.43
N ALA A 663 -0.67 -14.32 3.09
CA ALA A 663 -1.36 -13.34 2.27
C ALA A 663 -2.87 -13.33 2.58
N ALA A 664 -3.51 -14.51 2.60
CA ALA A 664 -4.93 -14.62 2.91
C ALA A 664 -5.29 -14.13 4.32
N HIS A 665 -4.45 -14.43 5.32
CA HIS A 665 -4.62 -13.92 6.68
C HIS A 665 -4.55 -12.39 6.73
N ARG A 666 -3.57 -11.79 6.03
CA ARG A 666 -3.43 -10.34 5.94
C ARG A 666 -4.61 -9.68 5.23
N VAL A 667 -5.09 -10.26 4.11
CA VAL A 667 -6.31 -9.79 3.42
C VAL A 667 -7.50 -9.76 4.37
N LEU A 668 -7.72 -10.84 5.14
CA LEU A 668 -8.82 -10.89 6.12
C LEU A 668 -8.63 -9.87 7.25
N ARG A 669 -7.41 -9.68 7.74
CA ARG A 669 -7.12 -8.72 8.79
C ARG A 669 -7.37 -7.28 8.34
N GLU A 670 -6.98 -6.93 7.11
CA GLU A 670 -7.28 -5.62 6.52
C GLU A 670 -8.77 -5.44 6.26
N ALA A 671 -9.46 -6.48 5.77
CA ALA A 671 -10.91 -6.44 5.62
C ALA A 671 -11.62 -6.28 6.99
N LEU A 672 -11.09 -6.91 8.05
CA LEU A 672 -11.59 -6.74 9.41
C LEU A 672 -11.34 -5.32 9.92
N ALA A 673 -10.18 -4.73 9.63
CA ALA A 673 -9.91 -3.34 10.00
C ALA A 673 -10.83 -2.35 9.25
N TYR A 674 -11.14 -2.64 7.98
CA TYR A 674 -11.97 -1.78 7.14
C TYR A 674 -13.47 -1.88 7.44
N TYR A 675 -14.03 -3.11 7.46
CA TYR A 675 -15.46 -3.34 7.73
C TYR A 675 -15.77 -3.42 9.23
N GLY A 676 -14.78 -3.71 10.07
CA GLY A 676 -14.96 -3.86 11.51
C GLY A 676 -14.71 -2.59 12.33
N ASP A 677 -14.25 -1.49 11.72
CA ASP A 677 -14.18 -0.19 12.38
C ASP A 677 -15.41 0.64 12.02
N PHE A 678 -16.23 0.94 13.02
CA PHE A 678 -17.40 1.81 12.87
C PHE A 678 -17.05 3.18 12.30
N ARG A 679 -15.82 3.66 12.54
CA ARG A 679 -15.34 4.97 12.08
C ARG A 679 -14.86 4.96 10.63
N SER A 680 -14.90 3.81 9.96
CA SER A 680 -14.58 3.68 8.54
C SER A 680 -15.53 4.54 7.68
N GLU A 681 -14.99 5.08 6.58
CA GLU A 681 -15.70 6.01 5.70
C GLU A 681 -16.99 5.42 5.14
N ILE A 682 -17.06 4.09 4.95
CA ILE A 682 -18.26 3.37 4.49
C ILE A 682 -19.46 3.46 5.45
N TYR A 683 -19.23 3.78 6.73
CA TYR A 683 -20.29 3.96 7.74
C TYR A 683 -20.55 5.42 8.05
N GLN A 684 -19.56 6.30 7.84
CA GLN A 684 -19.64 7.71 8.16
C GLN A 684 -20.17 8.56 6.99
N ASP A 685 -19.99 8.13 5.75
CA ASP A 685 -20.51 8.84 4.57
C ASP A 685 -21.99 8.52 4.34
N PRO A 686 -22.90 9.51 4.37
CA PRO A 686 -24.32 9.29 4.15
C PRO A 686 -24.65 8.70 2.76
N ARG A 687 -23.79 8.90 1.75
CA ARG A 687 -23.98 8.34 0.40
C ARG A 687 -23.87 6.81 0.40
N CYS A 688 -23.12 6.26 1.34
CA CYS A 688 -22.94 4.82 1.51
C CYS A 688 -24.11 4.16 2.28
N ALA A 689 -25.05 4.93 2.83
CA ALA A 689 -26.10 4.41 3.72
C ALA A 689 -26.96 3.31 3.08
N HIS A 690 -27.20 3.38 1.77
CA HIS A 690 -27.97 2.36 1.05
C HIS A 690 -27.29 0.99 1.03
N TYR A 691 -25.96 0.96 1.13
CA TYR A 691 -25.13 -0.24 1.03
C TYR A 691 -24.73 -0.83 2.39
N LEU A 692 -25.23 -0.27 3.50
CA LEU A 692 -24.96 -0.79 4.84
C LEU A 692 -25.26 -2.29 4.99
N PRO A 693 -26.36 -2.85 4.45
CA PRO A 693 -26.62 -4.28 4.51
C PRO A 693 -25.52 -5.12 3.82
N ASP A 694 -25.00 -4.66 2.68
CA ASP A 694 -23.94 -5.32 1.93
C ASP A 694 -22.60 -5.25 2.67
N CYS A 695 -22.26 -4.09 3.24
CA CYS A 695 -21.10 -3.93 4.13
C CYS A 695 -21.17 -4.88 5.33
N MET A 696 -22.35 -5.04 5.94
CA MET A 696 -22.56 -6.01 7.03
C MET A 696 -22.42 -7.47 6.57
N ALA A 697 -22.80 -7.78 5.34
CA ALA A 697 -22.59 -9.11 4.76
C ALA A 697 -21.10 -9.40 4.55
N GLN A 698 -20.30 -8.42 4.09
CA GLN A 698 -18.85 -8.55 4.01
C GLN A 698 -18.23 -8.80 5.38
N LEU A 699 -18.58 -7.98 6.39
CA LEU A 699 -18.09 -8.16 7.76
C LEU A 699 -18.42 -9.56 8.31
N ARG A 700 -19.60 -10.09 8.01
CA ARG A 700 -19.99 -11.44 8.42
C ARG A 700 -19.07 -12.51 7.83
N VAL A 701 -18.76 -12.42 6.55
CA VAL A 701 -17.80 -13.33 5.88
C VAL A 701 -16.42 -13.22 6.52
N VAL A 702 -15.95 -11.99 6.78
CA VAL A 702 -14.67 -11.75 7.44
C VAL A 702 -14.62 -12.36 8.84
N LEU A 703 -15.62 -12.10 9.69
CA LEU A 703 -15.68 -12.65 11.06
C LEU A 703 -15.72 -14.17 11.07
N ARG A 704 -16.50 -14.78 10.16
CA ARG A 704 -16.50 -16.24 9.97
C ARG A 704 -15.14 -16.74 9.49
N GLY A 705 -14.45 -15.99 8.64
CA GLY A 705 -13.08 -16.27 8.21
C GLY A 705 -12.07 -16.24 9.35
N MET A 706 -12.20 -15.29 10.28
CA MET A 706 -11.32 -15.17 11.46
C MET A 706 -11.40 -16.38 12.40
N ILE A 707 -12.52 -17.09 12.43
CA ILE A 707 -12.64 -18.38 13.13
C ILE A 707 -11.61 -19.37 12.62
N ARG A 708 -11.24 -19.32 11.34
CA ARG A 708 -10.30 -20.25 10.70
C ARG A 708 -8.87 -19.71 10.66
N LEU A 709 -8.69 -18.47 10.21
CA LEU A 709 -7.36 -17.91 9.93
C LEU A 709 -6.85 -16.94 10.98
N GLY A 710 -7.70 -16.49 11.91
CA GLY A 710 -7.29 -15.52 12.93
C GLY A 710 -6.17 -16.04 13.82
N ARG A 711 -5.30 -15.11 14.21
CA ARG A 711 -4.13 -15.30 15.08
C ARG A 711 -4.28 -14.49 16.36
N THR A 712 -3.43 -14.73 17.35
CA THR A 712 -3.49 -14.10 18.68
C THR A 712 -3.51 -12.56 18.61
N GLN A 713 -2.72 -11.99 17.69
CA GLN A 713 -2.65 -10.55 17.45
C GLN A 713 -3.98 -9.91 16.99
N ASP A 714 -4.91 -10.70 16.45
CA ASP A 714 -6.17 -10.20 15.92
C ASP A 714 -7.27 -10.10 16.99
N ILE A 715 -7.07 -10.71 18.17
CA ILE A 715 -8.04 -10.68 19.27
C ILE A 715 -8.36 -9.24 19.68
N ALA A 716 -7.36 -8.35 19.66
CA ALA A 716 -7.58 -6.94 19.99
C ALA A 716 -8.51 -6.23 18.99
N LEU A 717 -8.42 -6.57 17.70
CA LEU A 717 -9.30 -6.04 16.66
C LEU A 717 -10.72 -6.61 16.81
N LEU A 718 -10.86 -7.91 17.05
CA LEU A 718 -12.16 -8.55 17.28
C LEU A 718 -12.89 -7.97 18.50
N LYS A 719 -12.17 -7.69 19.59
CA LYS A 719 -12.76 -7.03 20.78
C LYS A 719 -13.22 -5.60 20.49
N LYS A 720 -12.53 -4.86 19.62
CA LYS A 720 -12.99 -3.53 19.18
C LYS A 720 -14.28 -3.63 18.37
N VAL A 721 -14.38 -4.61 17.47
CA VAL A 721 -15.61 -4.87 16.69
C VAL A 721 -16.80 -5.13 17.62
N GLU A 722 -16.61 -5.92 18.67
CA GLU A 722 -17.66 -6.18 19.68
C GLU A 722 -18.20 -4.88 20.32
N GLN A 723 -17.30 -3.93 20.62
CA GLN A 723 -17.65 -2.65 21.25
C GLN A 723 -18.49 -1.74 20.35
N PHE A 724 -18.41 -1.91 19.03
CA PHE A 724 -19.15 -1.10 18.07
C PHE A 724 -20.56 -1.62 17.76
N GLY A 725 -20.96 -2.78 18.29
CA GLY A 725 -22.24 -3.42 18.01
C GLY A 725 -23.46 -2.52 18.20
N SER A 726 -23.51 -1.75 19.30
CA SER A 726 -24.61 -0.82 19.58
C SER A 726 -24.62 0.40 18.64
N GLN A 727 -23.44 0.85 18.20
CA GLN A 727 -23.30 1.99 17.30
C GLN A 727 -23.80 1.63 15.90
N TRP A 728 -23.46 0.44 15.38
CA TRP A 728 -24.02 -0.03 14.10
C TRP A 728 -25.53 -0.19 14.16
N MET A 729 -26.10 -0.72 15.25
CA MET A 729 -27.56 -0.84 15.39
C MET A 729 -28.28 0.52 15.33
N ALA A 730 -27.59 1.63 15.63
CA ALA A 730 -28.14 2.97 15.58
C ALA A 730 -28.02 3.68 14.22
N LEU A 731 -27.29 3.11 13.24
CA LEU A 731 -27.10 3.72 11.92
C LEU A 731 -28.35 3.72 11.05
N ASP A 732 -29.20 2.71 11.21
CA ASP A 732 -30.43 2.57 10.44
C ASP A 732 -31.55 2.04 11.33
N ALA A 733 -32.67 2.77 11.36
CA ALA A 733 -33.86 2.43 12.13
C ALA A 733 -34.61 1.22 11.54
N VAL A 734 -34.27 0.78 10.32
CA VAL A 734 -34.89 -0.38 9.69
C VAL A 734 -34.64 -1.66 10.51
N PRO A 735 -35.70 -2.35 11.00
CA PRO A 735 -35.55 -3.55 11.82
C PRO A 735 -34.81 -4.71 11.12
N GLY A 736 -34.79 -4.71 9.77
CA GLY A 736 -33.99 -5.63 8.97
C GLY A 736 -32.49 -5.45 9.17
N PHE A 737 -32.00 -4.20 9.21
CA PHE A 737 -30.60 -3.90 9.38
C PHE A 737 -30.10 -4.25 10.78
N ALA A 738 -30.84 -3.87 11.83
CA ALA A 738 -30.52 -4.22 13.21
C ALA A 738 -30.43 -5.76 13.41
N ARG A 739 -31.33 -6.53 12.76
CA ARG A 739 -31.24 -8.00 12.75
C ARG A 739 -29.99 -8.50 12.03
N SER A 740 -29.58 -7.86 10.93
CA SER A 740 -28.35 -8.19 10.21
C SER A 740 -27.11 -7.95 11.10
N VAL A 741 -27.02 -6.78 11.74
CA VAL A 741 -25.95 -6.45 12.69
C VAL A 741 -25.86 -7.49 13.81
N LYS A 742 -26.99 -7.85 14.43
CA LYS A 742 -27.02 -8.89 15.48
C LYS A 742 -26.52 -10.25 14.97
N LYS A 743 -26.95 -10.66 13.78
CA LYS A 743 -26.48 -11.90 13.11
C LYS A 743 -25.00 -11.85 12.71
N THR A 744 -24.44 -10.67 12.48
CA THR A 744 -23.01 -10.50 12.19
C THR A 744 -22.20 -10.56 13.48
N MET A 745 -22.62 -9.84 14.53
CA MET A 745 -21.93 -9.77 15.82
C MET A 745 -21.87 -11.12 16.56
N GLN A 746 -22.83 -12.03 16.34
CA GLN A 746 -22.80 -13.36 16.95
C GLN A 746 -21.53 -14.18 16.62
N TRP A 747 -20.80 -13.80 15.57
CA TRP A 747 -19.58 -14.48 15.13
C TRP A 747 -18.29 -13.99 15.80
N VAL A 748 -18.31 -12.85 16.51
CA VAL A 748 -17.11 -12.29 17.16
C VAL A 748 -16.60 -13.20 18.28
N ALA A 749 -17.47 -13.58 19.22
CA ALA A 749 -17.09 -14.45 20.33
C ALA A 749 -16.63 -15.85 19.88
N PRO A 750 -17.29 -16.53 18.92
CA PRO A 750 -16.75 -17.74 18.29
C PRO A 750 -15.37 -17.56 17.67
N ALA A 751 -15.10 -16.45 16.98
CA ALA A 751 -13.79 -16.17 16.40
C ALA A 751 -12.70 -16.04 17.48
N ILE A 752 -12.96 -15.26 18.53
CA ILE A 752 -12.03 -15.10 19.66
C ILE A 752 -11.74 -16.46 20.31
N ARG A 753 -12.77 -17.25 20.62
CA ARG A 753 -12.61 -18.58 21.23
C ARG A 753 -11.78 -19.51 20.35
N ALA A 754 -12.05 -19.53 19.05
CA ALA A 754 -11.33 -20.39 18.12
C ALA A 754 -9.84 -20.02 18.02
N ILE A 755 -9.51 -18.73 18.09
CA ILE A 755 -8.12 -18.26 18.14
C ILE A 755 -7.45 -18.66 19.45
N GLN A 756 -8.13 -18.47 20.59
CA GLN A 756 -7.59 -18.81 21.91
C GLN A 756 -7.30 -20.30 22.04
N VAL A 757 -8.21 -21.17 21.59
CA VAL A 757 -8.00 -22.63 21.60
C VAL A 757 -6.75 -23.00 20.80
N ARG A 758 -6.59 -22.46 19.59
CA ARG A 758 -5.39 -22.68 18.75
C ARG A 758 -4.09 -22.10 19.31
N CYS A 759 -4.13 -21.24 20.33
CA CYS A 759 -2.92 -20.74 20.99
C CYS A 759 -2.48 -21.63 22.15
N HIS A 760 -3.37 -22.49 22.66
CA HIS A 760 -3.08 -23.42 23.74
C HIS A 760 -2.73 -24.82 23.24
N ASP A 761 -3.10 -25.14 21.99
CA ASP A 761 -2.60 -26.27 21.20
C ASP A 761 -1.28 -25.92 20.52
#